data_AF-A0A6M5UL85-F1
#
_entry.id   AF-A0A6M5UL85-F1
#
_cell.length_a   1.000
_cell.length_b   1.000
_cell.length_c   1.000
_cell.angle_alpha   90.00
_cell.angle_beta   90.00
_cell.angle_gamma   90.00
#
_symmetry.space_group_name_H-M   'P 1'
#
loop_
_entity.id
_entity.type
_entity.pdbx_description
1 polymer ?
#
loop_
_entity_poly.entity_id
_entity_poly.type
_entity_poly.pdbx_seq_one_letter_code
_entity_poly.pdbx_strand_id
1 'polypeptide(L)'
;MATAAPSASVSTAVPDGHEVSSPDGSLDLTLGAVDGRLTYDVVRDGTTTVVGASGLGLVLRDPAVDLTTGMTIESVERAEVDETWTPAWGTASSVRNHANELTVHARHSSGLALDVVVRVFDDGVGLRYVLPQQDALAAGPFVVTAERTEFALPSDLTAYFIRAGKDWNADEKHYRTVPVTEVPDAQTPVTFSRGDDLFLAVHEADLTDYASMTLVRGATPGTLVSELIALPDGTKAVLDAREKDVVTPWRTVQVGRAAGDLAESHLVQNLNPPCAVCDVDSDGDGTADTADWIEAGTYTGVWWELQRRDTTWTAGPDHGATTQRIKDYIDLASDAGARYVLAEGWNTNAGGSWTNQDFTTPMPDVDLDEVLRYGEEKGVGFVAHNETRGYVDYYDQNLERIFSQYEEWGVHAIKTGYATRFQLGGVNRSHYDQEAVKHYQRVVEAAARHGISVNAHEAIKPTGKDRTWPNMMTGEGVAGMEQQNYMGSNGNPPEQATILPFTRWIGGPADYTPGVLDVLWDPAGLNTRVQTTTATQLALYTTFYSPLQMLADTPENYAKHPEAFEYLRGMPATWDESHVDAQIGDHVTTARRSGDTWYVGVVADEVDRTLDVPLDVLDDGVTYVAEVWADAQDASWKGNPTAIEVTRSLVTADDVVSASLVGAGGQALRLRPATAQDLAELAPYERPRLDLAGAPEAVYDPVTGTVGVTATVANAGTSVAEAHLVLDGESVTGTTARVGGGQTRELSFTLDATEVAYAEHNELAVAGTDGTTGEPARAALLPFPDGAALDALVDSARAGGDLDDATAALLSTRVDALVAAAAGSDLGAARVAAQSVRTVLLTRGPAQVADAALTAVDAAVEPWLGERVGLPHVLAELRTAEVSGGLAATDAAAVREPLAAAVRAATRDDGEAVGRALGRAATALDAAPDGPAAATLGALVAAQREELVLEAEAGTLSGGAITSKEHPGYTGTGFARTLSREGAAFTVDVSGATPGTAYEVSFRYANGMVVAPLDRQLSLTVDDTSVGTVAFPNLGQDADRWRRWGFSEPVRVTVDEGTASVGLRYDRGDTGNVNVDHVLLVPDRGVVVGSAGGAQGSAADLRVEVQPRCLAGKAYVAVRALNAEDVPVGLTLTLTTAFGERTVADVAPGASGYQSFATRARAVEASTATVTAHGVLGGEPVDAQVPVDVPAVDCG
;
A
#
# COMPACT_ATOMS: atom_id res chain seq x y z
N MET A 1 -13.31 20.46 31.90
CA MET A 1 -13.05 20.03 33.29
C MET A 1 -11.64 20.48 33.65
N ALA A 2 -11.43 20.93 34.89
CA ALA A 2 -10.24 21.65 35.31
C ALA A 2 -8.93 20.88 35.08
N THR A 3 -7.95 21.61 34.53
CA THR A 3 -6.55 21.24 34.30
C THR A 3 -5.87 20.84 35.60
N ALA A 4 -5.48 19.56 35.72
CA ALA A 4 -4.52 19.12 36.72
C ALA A 4 -3.11 19.44 36.20
N ALA A 5 -2.35 20.23 36.97
CA ALA A 5 -0.94 20.47 36.69
C ALA A 5 -0.14 19.16 36.80
N PRO A 6 0.87 18.93 35.94
CA PRO A 6 1.74 17.78 36.05
C PRO A 6 2.54 17.87 37.35
N SER A 7 2.53 16.79 38.13
CA SER A 7 3.38 16.65 39.31
C SER A 7 4.83 16.55 38.86
N ALA A 8 5.65 17.54 39.21
CA ALA A 8 7.09 17.44 39.08
C ALA A 8 7.59 16.19 39.84
N SER A 9 8.17 15.24 39.12
CA SER A 9 8.92 14.13 39.69
C SER A 9 10.15 14.70 40.40
N VAL A 10 10.09 14.71 41.72
CA VAL A 10 11.24 15.05 42.57
C VAL A 10 12.25 13.92 42.40
N SER A 11 13.38 14.22 41.76
CA SER A 11 14.60 13.39 41.85
C SER A 11 14.92 13.22 43.33
N THR A 12 14.71 12.01 43.84
CA THR A 12 15.22 11.64 45.16
C THR A 12 16.72 11.49 45.02
N ALA A 13 17.47 12.51 45.45
CA ALA A 13 18.92 12.49 45.48
C ALA A 13 19.43 11.16 46.06
N VAL A 14 20.17 10.40 45.25
CA VAL A 14 20.84 9.17 45.67
C VAL A 14 21.87 9.55 46.75
N PRO A 15 21.82 8.99 47.96
CA PRO A 15 22.90 9.15 48.93
C PRO A 15 24.22 8.69 48.31
N ASP A 16 25.29 9.48 48.41
CA ASP A 16 26.58 9.22 47.74
C ASP A 16 26.50 9.12 46.20
N GLY A 17 25.53 9.82 45.57
CA GLY A 17 25.45 9.93 44.11
C GLY A 17 26.51 10.87 43.52
N HIS A 18 27.17 10.41 42.46
CA HIS A 18 28.18 11.13 41.70
C HIS A 18 27.69 11.34 40.26
N GLU A 19 27.57 12.61 39.85
CA GLU A 19 27.00 13.01 38.57
C GLU A 19 28.08 13.31 37.53
N VAL A 20 27.86 13.00 36.26
CA VAL A 20 28.70 13.42 35.13
C VAL A 20 27.80 13.78 33.95
N SER A 21 28.00 14.97 33.38
CA SER A 21 27.22 15.47 32.25
C SER A 21 27.99 15.29 30.94
N SER A 22 27.27 15.18 29.81
CA SER A 22 27.86 15.28 28.47
C SER A 22 28.57 16.64 28.30
N PRO A 23 29.52 16.76 27.37
CA PRO A 23 30.16 18.03 27.07
C PRO A 23 29.19 19.19 26.74
N ASP A 24 28.10 18.93 26.05
CA ASP A 24 27.06 19.93 25.74
C ASP A 24 26.04 20.14 26.88
N GLY A 25 26.08 19.29 27.92
CA GLY A 25 25.17 19.31 29.07
C GLY A 25 23.75 18.80 28.78
N SER A 26 23.53 18.12 27.65
CA SER A 26 22.23 17.54 27.30
C SER A 26 21.95 16.20 27.97
N LEU A 27 22.97 15.43 28.35
CA LEU A 27 22.84 14.16 29.07
C LEU A 27 23.52 14.24 30.44
N ASP A 28 22.82 13.82 31.48
CA ASP A 28 23.35 13.68 32.83
C ASP A 28 23.26 12.22 33.26
N LEU A 29 24.39 11.65 33.70
CA LEU A 29 24.45 10.33 34.32
C LEU A 29 24.77 10.49 35.80
N THR A 30 23.96 9.88 36.67
CA THR A 30 24.24 9.76 38.11
C THR A 30 24.58 8.32 38.46
N LEU A 31 25.72 8.11 39.15
CA LEU A 31 26.14 6.80 39.65
C LEU A 31 26.33 6.86 41.17
N GLY A 32 25.72 5.92 41.91
CA GLY A 32 25.83 5.87 43.37
C GLY A 32 25.74 4.45 43.92
N ALA A 33 25.72 4.35 45.25
CA ALA A 33 25.52 3.09 45.97
C ALA A 33 24.29 3.15 46.89
N VAL A 34 23.26 2.35 46.58
CA VAL A 34 22.02 2.27 47.39
C VAL A 34 21.92 0.89 48.01
N ASP A 35 21.86 0.83 49.35
CA ASP A 35 21.77 -0.43 50.12
C ASP A 35 22.84 -1.48 49.72
N GLY A 36 24.05 -0.99 49.41
CA GLY A 36 25.18 -1.82 48.99
C GLY A 36 25.13 -2.29 47.53
N ARG A 37 24.23 -1.77 46.71
CA ARG A 37 24.17 -2.01 45.26
C ARG A 37 24.68 -0.79 44.53
N LEU A 38 25.60 -0.97 43.57
CA LEU A 38 25.94 0.11 42.64
C LEU A 38 24.77 0.31 41.67
N THR A 39 24.37 1.55 41.46
CA THR A 39 23.25 1.92 40.59
C THR A 39 23.60 3.13 39.74
N TYR A 40 23.08 3.19 38.51
CA TYR A 40 23.15 4.37 37.66
C TYR A 40 21.78 4.75 37.08
N ASP A 41 21.62 6.03 36.73
CA ASP A 41 20.50 6.54 35.93
C ASP A 41 21.00 7.60 34.94
N VAL A 42 20.26 7.80 33.85
CA VAL A 42 20.57 8.74 32.77
C VAL A 42 19.35 9.57 32.43
N VAL A 43 19.52 10.89 32.38
CA VAL A 43 18.46 11.86 32.08
C VAL A 43 18.92 12.77 30.94
N ARG A 44 18.03 13.03 29.98
CA ARG A 44 18.22 14.02 28.92
C ARG A 44 17.49 15.31 29.26
N ASP A 45 18.14 16.45 28.99
CA ASP A 45 17.60 17.80 29.20
C ASP A 45 17.04 18.03 30.63
N GLY A 46 17.64 17.37 31.62
CA GLY A 46 17.23 17.39 33.03
C GLY A 46 15.82 16.84 33.34
N THR A 47 15.09 16.32 32.36
CA THR A 47 13.66 15.94 32.54
C THR A 47 13.25 14.62 31.89
N THR A 48 13.87 14.24 30.78
CA THR A 48 13.51 13.02 30.05
C THR A 48 14.34 11.85 30.56
N THR A 49 13.72 10.89 31.25
CA THR A 49 14.41 9.66 31.67
C THR A 49 14.79 8.83 30.44
N VAL A 50 16.10 8.60 30.28
CA VAL A 50 16.66 7.69 29.26
C VAL A 50 16.82 6.30 29.85
N VAL A 51 17.49 6.21 31.01
CA VAL A 51 17.63 5.00 31.80
C VAL A 51 17.29 5.35 33.25
N GLY A 52 16.29 4.68 33.83
CA GLY A 52 15.98 4.78 35.25
C GLY A 52 17.01 4.05 36.12
N ALA A 53 16.90 4.16 37.44
CA ALA A 53 17.82 3.53 38.39
C ALA A 53 18.03 2.04 38.08
N SER A 54 19.25 1.71 37.67
CA SER A 54 19.64 0.42 37.12
C SER A 54 20.85 -0.15 37.87
N GLY A 55 20.75 -1.40 38.32
CA GLY A 55 21.81 -2.09 39.03
C GLY A 55 23.01 -2.47 38.16
N LEU A 56 24.18 -2.53 38.81
CA LEU A 56 25.45 -2.93 38.22
C LEU A 56 26.10 -4.06 39.04
N GLY A 57 26.88 -4.93 38.39
CA GLY A 57 27.75 -5.88 39.06
C GLY A 57 27.99 -7.21 38.34
N LEU A 58 28.96 -7.95 38.87
CA LEU A 58 29.43 -9.24 38.38
C LEU A 58 29.29 -10.32 39.46
N VAL A 59 29.10 -11.57 39.06
CA VAL A 59 29.14 -12.73 39.97
C VAL A 59 30.33 -13.59 39.61
N LEU A 60 31.22 -13.81 40.58
CA LEU A 60 32.44 -14.58 40.46
C LEU A 60 32.28 -15.95 41.14
N ARG A 61 32.88 -17.00 40.55
CA ARG A 61 32.90 -18.35 41.15
C ARG A 61 34.15 -18.63 41.97
N ASP A 62 35.30 -18.15 41.51
CA ASP A 62 36.61 -18.44 42.08
C ASP A 62 37.46 -17.15 42.08
N PRO A 63 37.35 -16.27 43.11
CA PRO A 63 36.64 -16.46 44.38
C PRO A 63 35.11 -16.40 44.24
N ALA A 64 34.40 -17.13 45.11
CA ALA A 64 32.93 -17.14 45.13
C ALA A 64 32.40 -15.85 45.77
N VAL A 65 32.18 -14.82 44.97
CA VAL A 65 31.74 -13.50 45.43
C VAL A 65 30.70 -12.92 44.47
N ASP A 66 29.61 -12.40 45.04
CA ASP A 66 28.58 -11.66 44.31
C ASP A 66 28.85 -10.15 44.47
N LEU A 67 29.33 -9.51 43.41
CA LEU A 67 29.64 -8.07 43.37
C LEU A 67 28.43 -7.22 42.96
N THR A 68 27.21 -7.76 42.98
CA THR A 68 25.97 -6.99 42.75
C THR A 68 25.40 -6.38 44.03
N THR A 69 25.92 -6.80 45.20
CA THR A 69 25.52 -6.30 46.52
C THR A 69 26.77 -6.15 47.40
N GLY A 70 26.64 -5.51 48.57
CA GLY A 70 27.75 -5.34 49.51
C GLY A 70 28.87 -4.42 49.00
N MET A 71 28.60 -3.58 48.00
CA MET A 71 29.52 -2.60 47.42
C MET A 71 29.46 -1.26 48.15
N THR A 72 30.61 -0.63 48.32
CA THR A 72 30.74 0.75 48.83
C THR A 72 31.68 1.54 47.93
N ILE A 73 31.31 2.77 47.59
CA ILE A 73 32.16 3.69 46.84
C ILE A 73 33.26 4.22 47.77
N GLU A 74 34.52 4.10 47.35
CA GLU A 74 35.68 4.59 48.11
C GLU A 74 36.12 5.98 47.64
N SER A 75 36.13 6.19 46.33
CA SER A 75 36.55 7.44 45.70
C SER A 75 36.06 7.52 44.25
N VAL A 76 36.14 8.71 43.66
CA VAL A 76 35.85 8.93 42.23
C VAL A 76 36.96 9.76 41.57
N GLU A 77 37.17 9.50 40.29
CA GLU A 77 38.06 10.26 39.41
C GLU A 77 37.28 10.78 38.20
N ARG A 78 37.71 11.91 37.65
CA ARG A 78 37.05 12.56 36.51
C ARG A 78 38.08 12.96 35.47
N ALA A 79 37.74 12.75 34.21
CA ALA A 79 38.55 13.17 33.08
C ALA A 79 37.65 13.71 31.96
N GLU A 80 38.29 14.36 31.00
CA GLU A 80 37.68 14.74 29.72
C GLU A 80 38.50 14.07 28.62
N VAL A 81 37.81 13.50 27.64
CA VAL A 81 38.40 12.99 26.40
C VAL A 81 37.90 13.93 25.30
N ASP A 82 38.80 14.58 24.57
CA ASP A 82 38.48 15.41 23.40
C ASP A 82 39.60 15.29 22.38
N GLU A 83 39.43 14.36 21.45
CA GLU A 83 40.35 14.08 20.35
C GLU A 83 39.57 13.96 19.03
N THR A 84 40.29 14.03 17.92
CA THR A 84 39.72 13.85 16.57
C THR A 84 40.62 12.91 15.80
N TRP A 85 40.04 11.88 15.20
CA TRP A 85 40.76 10.84 14.48
C TRP A 85 40.22 10.69 13.06
N THR A 86 41.07 10.19 12.16
CA THR A 86 40.72 9.94 10.76
C THR A 86 40.48 8.45 10.56
N PRO A 87 39.28 8.01 10.18
CA PRO A 87 39.04 6.61 9.89
C PRO A 87 39.74 6.18 8.59
N ALA A 88 40.22 4.93 8.53
CA ALA A 88 40.78 4.36 7.29
C ALA A 88 39.74 4.28 6.15
N TRP A 89 38.48 4.11 6.52
CA TRP A 89 37.28 4.13 5.70
C TRP A 89 36.10 4.40 6.63
N GLY A 90 35.00 4.97 6.12
CA GLY A 90 33.88 5.29 7.00
C GLY A 90 32.72 6.00 6.33
N THR A 91 31.78 6.41 7.17
CA THR A 91 30.67 7.30 6.84
C THR A 91 31.02 8.78 7.00
N ALA A 92 32.21 9.07 7.55
CA ALA A 92 32.76 10.40 7.75
C ALA A 92 34.27 10.37 7.48
N SER A 93 34.80 11.49 6.99
CA SER A 93 36.24 11.68 6.77
C SER A 93 37.02 12.05 8.05
N SER A 94 36.29 12.45 9.11
CA SER A 94 36.85 12.87 10.39
C SER A 94 35.84 12.59 11.50
N VAL A 95 36.27 11.96 12.59
CA VAL A 95 35.42 11.61 13.72
C VAL A 95 35.94 12.26 14.99
N ARG A 96 35.07 12.95 15.73
CA ARG A 96 35.40 13.53 17.03
C ARG A 96 35.03 12.57 18.15
N ASN A 97 35.95 12.35 19.08
CA ASN A 97 35.75 11.59 20.31
C ASN A 97 35.73 12.58 21.48
N HIS A 98 34.54 13.07 21.84
CA HIS A 98 34.36 14.06 22.91
C HIS A 98 33.42 13.52 24.00
N ALA A 99 33.95 13.29 25.20
CA ALA A 99 33.19 12.79 26.33
C ALA A 99 33.75 13.26 27.67
N ASN A 100 32.87 13.38 28.67
CA ASN A 100 33.28 13.46 30.07
C ASN A 100 33.30 12.07 30.69
N GLU A 101 34.37 11.73 31.41
CA GLU A 101 34.57 10.43 32.04
C GLU A 101 34.44 10.54 33.57
N LEU A 102 33.79 9.56 34.18
CA LEU A 102 33.75 9.34 35.63
C LEU A 102 34.17 7.90 35.93
N THR A 103 35.22 7.76 36.73
CA THR A 103 35.65 6.46 37.28
C THR A 103 35.25 6.39 38.73
N VAL A 104 34.43 5.39 39.09
CA VAL A 104 34.02 5.13 40.46
C VAL A 104 34.78 3.92 40.99
N HIS A 105 35.64 4.16 41.97
CA HIS A 105 36.37 3.10 42.65
C HIS A 105 35.52 2.54 43.79
N ALA A 106 35.09 1.30 43.66
CA ALA A 106 34.25 0.65 44.65
C ALA A 106 34.91 -0.60 45.23
N ARG A 107 34.53 -0.91 46.47
CA ARG A 107 35.02 -2.09 47.18
C ARG A 107 33.86 -2.90 47.70
N HIS A 108 33.93 -4.21 47.50
CA HIS A 108 33.01 -5.16 48.10
C HIS A 108 33.38 -5.44 49.56
N SER A 109 32.40 -5.81 50.38
CA SER A 109 32.59 -6.22 51.77
C SER A 109 33.60 -7.38 51.99
N SER A 110 33.89 -8.17 50.95
CA SER A 110 34.96 -9.20 50.97
C SER A 110 36.37 -8.64 50.83
N GLY A 111 36.51 -7.36 50.48
CA GLY A 111 37.77 -6.68 50.19
C GLY A 111 38.11 -6.56 48.71
N LEU A 112 37.38 -7.24 47.81
CA LEU A 112 37.58 -7.14 46.35
C LEU A 112 37.28 -5.73 45.85
N ALA A 113 38.17 -5.18 45.03
CA ALA A 113 37.96 -3.92 44.31
C ALA A 113 37.30 -4.18 42.95
N LEU A 114 36.34 -3.32 42.59
CA LEU A 114 35.67 -3.26 41.30
C LEU A 114 35.44 -1.78 40.98
N ASP A 115 36.02 -1.33 39.88
CA ASP A 115 35.81 0.03 39.40
C ASP A 115 34.75 0.02 38.30
N VAL A 116 33.97 1.10 38.22
CA VAL A 116 33.04 1.36 37.12
C VAL A 116 33.50 2.63 36.41
N VAL A 117 33.82 2.51 35.13
CA VAL A 117 34.19 3.65 34.28
C VAL A 117 32.99 3.97 33.41
N VAL A 118 32.56 5.22 33.42
CA VAL A 118 31.51 5.73 32.54
C VAL A 118 32.03 6.89 31.69
N ARG A 119 31.64 6.92 30.42
CA ARG A 119 31.83 8.05 29.50
C ARG A 119 30.48 8.55 29.05
N VAL A 120 30.27 9.86 29.13
CA VAL A 120 29.06 10.54 28.68
C VAL A 120 29.43 11.43 27.50
N PHE A 121 28.93 11.06 26.33
CA PHE A 121 28.99 11.80 25.08
C PHE A 121 27.72 12.62 24.91
N ASP A 122 27.69 13.54 23.95
CA ASP A 122 26.47 14.29 23.63
C ASP A 122 25.36 13.37 23.06
N ASP A 123 25.75 12.26 22.42
CA ASP A 123 24.88 11.29 21.74
C ASP A 123 24.72 9.95 22.49
N GLY A 124 25.20 9.85 23.74
CA GLY A 124 24.94 8.68 24.58
C GLY A 124 25.95 8.41 25.68
N VAL A 125 25.85 7.22 26.26
CA VAL A 125 26.69 6.78 27.39
C VAL A 125 27.34 5.44 27.11
N GLY A 126 28.59 5.27 27.57
CA GLY A 126 29.29 4.00 27.66
C GLY A 126 29.67 3.70 29.11
N LEU A 127 29.45 2.48 29.59
CA LEU A 127 29.90 2.02 30.91
C LEU A 127 30.65 0.70 30.83
N ARG A 128 31.69 0.51 31.64
CA ARG A 128 32.39 -0.79 31.76
C ARG A 128 32.91 -1.03 33.18
N TYR A 129 33.18 -2.29 33.48
CA TYR A 129 33.81 -2.70 34.72
C TYR A 129 35.32 -2.84 34.54
N VAL A 130 36.08 -2.44 35.56
CA VAL A 130 37.51 -2.72 35.67
C VAL A 130 37.76 -3.47 36.98
N LEU A 131 38.32 -4.67 36.89
CA LEU A 131 38.87 -5.39 38.04
C LEU A 131 40.37 -5.12 38.08
N PRO A 132 40.83 -4.20 38.94
CA PRO A 132 42.25 -3.88 39.01
C PRO A 132 43.05 -5.08 39.51
N GLN A 133 44.33 -5.13 39.12
CA GLN A 133 45.29 -6.08 39.65
C GLN A 133 45.31 -6.01 41.18
N GLN A 134 45.01 -7.13 41.84
CA GLN A 134 44.86 -7.19 43.30
C GLN A 134 45.17 -8.57 43.86
N ASP A 135 45.66 -8.61 45.11
CA ASP A 135 46.08 -9.85 45.79
C ASP A 135 45.00 -10.94 45.80
N ALA A 136 43.73 -10.53 45.93
CA ALA A 136 42.59 -11.45 45.98
C ALA A 136 42.32 -12.18 44.66
N LEU A 137 42.87 -11.70 43.54
CA LEU A 137 42.79 -12.32 42.21
C LEU A 137 44.15 -12.85 41.73
N ALA A 138 45.21 -12.76 42.54
CA ALA A 138 46.57 -13.14 42.13
C ALA A 138 46.81 -14.66 42.08
N ALA A 139 45.89 -15.48 42.60
CA ALA A 139 46.05 -16.94 42.71
C ALA A 139 45.98 -17.68 41.36
N GLY A 140 45.38 -17.07 40.34
CA GLY A 140 45.16 -17.68 39.02
C GLY A 140 43.99 -17.01 38.29
N PRO A 141 43.63 -17.50 37.08
CA PRO A 141 42.43 -17.06 36.40
C PRO A 141 41.19 -17.25 37.26
N PHE A 142 40.25 -16.32 37.15
CA PHE A 142 38.96 -16.34 37.83
C PHE A 142 37.81 -16.46 36.82
N VAL A 143 36.63 -16.80 37.33
CA VAL A 143 35.48 -17.15 36.50
C VAL A 143 34.32 -16.22 36.80
N VAL A 144 33.83 -15.56 35.76
CA VAL A 144 32.54 -14.83 35.75
C VAL A 144 31.43 -15.82 35.41
N THR A 145 30.40 -15.87 36.27
CA THR A 145 29.21 -16.72 36.07
C THR A 145 27.96 -15.91 35.73
N ALA A 146 27.98 -14.61 36.00
CA ALA A 146 26.95 -13.68 35.57
C ALA A 146 27.47 -12.25 35.52
N GLU A 147 26.92 -11.48 34.58
CA GLU A 147 26.87 -10.03 34.63
C GLU A 147 25.40 -9.64 34.85
N ARG A 148 25.15 -8.62 35.68
CA ARG A 148 23.80 -8.18 36.06
C ARG A 148 23.62 -6.68 35.83
N THR A 149 24.15 -6.18 34.72
CA THR A 149 23.96 -4.80 34.27
C THR A 149 22.50 -4.63 33.84
N GLU A 150 21.78 -3.70 34.46
CA GLU A 150 20.38 -3.40 34.15
C GLU A 150 20.27 -2.17 33.23
N PHE A 151 19.18 -2.13 32.47
CA PHE A 151 18.75 -1.02 31.64
C PHE A 151 17.25 -0.81 31.90
N ALA A 152 16.91 0.02 32.88
CA ALA A 152 15.52 0.34 33.22
C ALA A 152 14.97 1.40 32.26
N LEU A 153 14.49 0.98 31.09
CA LEU A 153 13.99 1.89 30.06
C LEU A 153 12.52 2.30 30.32
N PRO A 154 12.08 3.48 29.83
CA PRO A 154 10.67 3.87 29.85
C PRO A 154 9.76 2.79 29.27
N SER A 155 8.72 2.38 30.01
CA SER A 155 7.88 1.23 29.65
C SER A 155 6.97 1.44 28.43
N ASP A 156 6.86 2.68 27.95
CA ASP A 156 6.04 3.10 26.81
C ASP A 156 6.82 3.16 25.49
N LEU A 157 8.09 2.74 25.48
CA LEU A 157 8.89 2.62 24.27
C LEU A 157 8.38 1.49 23.36
N THR A 158 8.45 1.72 22.06
CA THR A 158 8.45 0.68 21.02
C THR A 158 9.86 0.13 20.86
N ALA A 159 10.02 -1.18 20.68
CA ALA A 159 11.29 -1.88 20.53
C ALA A 159 11.38 -2.57 19.17
N TYR A 160 12.55 -2.45 18.52
CA TYR A 160 12.94 -3.11 17.27
C TYR A 160 14.07 -4.08 17.57
N PHE A 161 13.79 -5.39 17.53
CA PHE A 161 14.72 -6.40 18.02
C PHE A 161 14.60 -7.75 17.30
N ILE A 162 15.67 -8.54 17.40
CA ILE A 162 15.67 -9.98 17.15
C ILE A 162 15.86 -10.73 18.47
N ARG A 163 15.33 -11.95 18.57
CA ARG A 163 15.45 -12.79 19.77
C ARG A 163 16.90 -13.18 20.02
N ALA A 164 17.29 -13.27 21.29
CA ALA A 164 18.61 -13.74 21.68
C ALA A 164 18.86 -15.16 21.13
N GLY A 165 20.00 -15.36 20.50
CA GLY A 165 20.41 -16.62 19.88
C GLY A 165 21.86 -16.94 20.19
N LYS A 166 22.30 -18.16 19.83
CA LYS A 166 23.66 -18.64 20.14
C LYS A 166 24.32 -19.43 19.01
N ASP A 167 23.57 -19.73 17.97
CA ASP A 167 23.96 -20.46 16.77
C ASP A 167 24.22 -19.50 15.61
N TRP A 168 24.81 -20.02 14.53
CA TRP A 168 25.31 -19.26 13.39
C TRP A 168 24.32 -18.25 12.80
N ASN A 169 23.02 -18.60 12.74
CA ASN A 169 21.99 -17.76 12.13
C ASN A 169 21.21 -16.92 13.15
N ALA A 170 21.76 -16.72 14.35
CA ALA A 170 21.10 -15.96 15.41
C ALA A 170 20.79 -14.51 14.97
N ASP A 171 21.69 -13.90 14.20
CA ASP A 171 21.54 -12.54 13.68
C ASP A 171 20.88 -12.49 12.28
N GLU A 172 20.75 -13.63 11.60
CA GLU A 172 20.01 -13.79 10.34
C GLU A 172 18.52 -14.02 10.59
N LYS A 173 17.87 -13.02 11.19
CA LYS A 173 16.44 -13.06 11.54
C LYS A 173 15.78 -11.74 11.17
N HIS A 174 14.48 -11.78 10.89
CA HIS A 174 13.69 -10.56 10.75
C HIS A 174 13.51 -9.89 12.10
N TYR A 175 13.75 -8.58 12.13
CA TYR A 175 13.46 -7.71 13.26
C TYR A 175 11.96 -7.65 13.52
N ARG A 176 11.61 -7.45 14.79
CA ARG A 176 10.23 -7.38 15.29
C ARG A 176 10.00 -6.06 15.98
N THR A 177 8.79 -5.55 15.82
CA THR A 177 8.32 -4.32 16.45
C THR A 177 7.29 -4.64 17.52
N VAL A 178 7.62 -4.40 18.79
CA VAL A 178 6.73 -4.66 19.94
C VAL A 178 6.93 -3.59 21.02
N PRO A 179 5.99 -3.37 21.95
CA PRO A 179 6.27 -2.57 23.15
C PRO A 179 7.45 -3.15 23.94
N VAL A 180 8.31 -2.32 24.53
CA VAL A 180 9.50 -2.78 25.29
C VAL A 180 9.15 -3.76 26.41
N THR A 181 7.96 -3.62 27.01
CA THR A 181 7.45 -4.51 28.06
C THR A 181 7.17 -5.94 27.56
N GLU A 182 7.06 -6.12 26.25
CA GLU A 182 6.83 -7.40 25.59
C GLU A 182 8.12 -8.07 25.10
N VAL A 183 9.27 -7.38 25.13
CA VAL A 183 10.58 -7.98 24.80
C VAL A 183 10.93 -9.07 25.83
N PRO A 184 11.05 -10.35 25.45
CA PRO A 184 11.42 -11.42 26.39
C PRO A 184 12.94 -11.52 26.57
N ASP A 185 13.66 -11.40 25.45
CA ASP A 185 15.10 -11.47 25.30
C ASP A 185 15.46 -10.88 23.93
N ALA A 186 16.69 -10.38 23.78
CA ALA A 186 17.15 -9.74 22.55
C ALA A 186 18.66 -9.94 22.29
N GLN A 187 19.03 -10.10 21.02
CA GLN A 187 20.39 -9.74 20.58
C GLN A 187 20.56 -8.22 20.67
N THR A 188 21.80 -7.74 20.72
CA THR A 188 22.10 -6.31 20.56
C THR A 188 22.85 -6.09 19.23
N PRO A 189 22.76 -4.92 18.57
CA PRO A 189 22.01 -3.73 18.98
C PRO A 189 20.50 -3.95 19.01
N VAL A 190 19.85 -3.44 20.05
CA VAL A 190 18.38 -3.35 20.14
C VAL A 190 17.99 -1.89 20.25
N THR A 191 16.96 -1.51 19.49
CA THR A 191 16.60 -0.11 19.30
C THR A 191 15.21 0.17 19.80
N PHE A 192 15.00 1.37 20.30
CA PHE A 192 13.75 1.81 20.88
C PHE A 192 13.37 3.19 20.38
N SER A 193 12.07 3.45 20.28
CA SER A 193 11.54 4.76 19.92
C SER A 193 10.29 5.10 20.75
N ARG A 194 10.06 6.40 20.92
CA ARG A 194 8.83 6.98 21.46
C ARG A 194 8.50 8.25 20.69
N GLY A 195 7.21 8.51 20.46
CA GLY A 195 6.73 9.62 19.63
C GLY A 195 6.96 11.05 20.16
N ASP A 196 7.86 11.23 21.13
CA ASP A 196 8.28 12.51 21.73
C ASP A 196 9.80 12.73 21.57
N ASP A 197 10.33 12.37 20.39
CA ASP A 197 11.73 12.57 20.02
C ASP A 197 12.69 11.82 20.97
N LEU A 198 12.35 10.60 21.40
CA LEU A 198 13.24 9.75 22.19
C LEU A 198 13.54 8.47 21.42
N PHE A 199 14.77 8.41 20.89
CA PHE A 199 15.31 7.24 20.21
C PHE A 199 16.50 6.71 21.01
N LEU A 200 16.54 5.40 21.24
CA LEU A 200 17.58 4.76 22.04
C LEU A 200 18.12 3.52 21.33
N ALA A 201 19.40 3.22 21.49
CA ALA A 201 19.93 1.91 21.13
C ALA A 201 20.84 1.36 22.23
N VAL A 202 20.58 0.13 22.66
CA VAL A 202 21.40 -0.58 23.65
C VAL A 202 22.30 -1.57 22.95
N HIS A 203 23.61 -1.44 23.16
CA HIS A 203 24.62 -2.29 22.54
C HIS A 203 25.87 -2.45 23.43
N GLU A 204 26.98 -2.92 22.83
CA GLU A 204 28.29 -3.03 23.48
C GLU A 204 29.41 -2.60 22.51
N ALA A 205 30.55 -2.19 23.05
CA ALA A 205 31.73 -1.79 22.27
C ALA A 205 33.00 -2.43 22.84
N ASP A 206 34.03 -2.61 22.02
CA ASP A 206 35.32 -3.22 22.40
C ASP A 206 35.18 -4.66 22.95
N LEU A 207 34.46 -5.53 22.23
CA LEU A 207 34.30 -6.93 22.64
C LEU A 207 35.60 -7.72 22.42
N THR A 208 36.46 -7.75 23.45
CA THR A 208 37.76 -8.44 23.45
C THR A 208 37.86 -9.40 24.64
N ASP A 209 38.22 -10.66 24.40
CA ASP A 209 38.43 -11.68 25.45
C ASP A 209 37.27 -11.75 26.48
N TYR A 210 36.04 -11.59 26.00
CA TYR A 210 34.83 -11.62 26.81
C TYR A 210 33.70 -12.27 26.01
N ALA A 211 32.64 -12.71 26.70
CA ALA A 211 31.46 -13.24 26.02
C ALA A 211 30.55 -12.11 25.52
N SER A 212 29.94 -12.32 24.35
CA SER A 212 28.94 -11.39 23.82
C SER A 212 27.77 -11.21 24.79
N MET A 213 27.30 -9.97 24.91
CA MET A 213 26.09 -9.62 25.65
C MET A 213 24.84 -9.87 24.81
N THR A 214 23.85 -10.48 25.44
CA THR A 214 22.43 -10.42 25.04
C THR A 214 21.63 -9.75 26.15
N LEU A 215 20.36 -9.49 25.93
CA LEU A 215 19.47 -8.92 26.94
C LEU A 215 18.34 -9.89 27.26
N VAL A 216 17.92 -9.93 28.52
CA VAL A 216 16.73 -10.66 28.99
C VAL A 216 15.84 -9.73 29.79
N ARG A 217 14.53 -10.02 29.81
CA ARG A 217 13.57 -9.24 30.58
C ARG A 217 13.88 -9.26 32.08
N GLY A 218 13.94 -8.09 32.69
CA GLY A 218 14.06 -7.88 34.13
C GLY A 218 12.75 -8.09 34.89
N ALA A 219 12.79 -7.88 36.20
CA ALA A 219 11.62 -8.05 37.08
C ALA A 219 10.58 -6.93 36.93
N THR A 220 11.01 -5.73 36.54
CA THR A 220 10.16 -4.55 36.37
C THR A 220 9.83 -4.36 34.87
N PRO A 221 8.59 -4.01 34.50
CA PRO A 221 8.26 -3.71 33.10
C PRO A 221 9.16 -2.63 32.51
N GLY A 222 9.72 -2.86 31.32
CA GLY A 222 10.65 -1.95 30.66
C GLY A 222 12.13 -2.14 31.03
N THR A 223 12.42 -2.90 32.09
CA THR A 223 13.81 -3.21 32.47
C THR A 223 14.35 -4.41 31.69
N LEU A 224 15.50 -4.22 31.06
CA LEU A 224 16.31 -5.29 30.45
C LEU A 224 17.57 -5.53 31.29
N VAL A 225 18.10 -6.76 31.26
CA VAL A 225 19.29 -7.15 32.02
C VAL A 225 20.26 -7.86 31.09
N SER A 226 21.55 -7.55 31.21
CA SER A 226 22.62 -8.25 30.50
C SER A 226 22.59 -9.75 30.78
N GLU A 227 22.67 -10.56 29.74
CA GLU A 227 22.88 -12.01 29.82
C GLU A 227 23.96 -12.41 28.82
N LEU A 228 25.13 -12.80 29.34
CA LEU A 228 26.28 -13.17 28.53
C LEU A 228 26.10 -14.56 27.91
N ILE A 229 26.58 -14.75 26.68
CA ILE A 229 26.61 -16.07 26.05
C ILE A 229 27.62 -16.97 26.76
N ALA A 230 27.15 -18.12 27.25
CA ALA A 230 27.98 -19.02 28.05
C ALA A 230 28.84 -19.96 27.18
N LEU A 231 30.01 -20.29 27.71
CA LEU A 231 30.77 -21.48 27.35
C LEU A 231 29.93 -22.75 27.58
N PRO A 232 30.27 -23.89 26.96
CA PRO A 232 29.51 -25.13 27.08
C PRO A 232 29.31 -25.67 28.51
N ASP A 233 30.18 -25.29 29.46
CA ASP A 233 30.09 -25.67 30.87
C ASP A 233 29.24 -24.70 31.72
N GLY A 234 28.67 -23.66 31.11
CA GLY A 234 27.88 -22.62 31.77
C GLY A 234 28.70 -21.43 32.29
N THR A 235 30.03 -21.46 32.19
CA THR A 235 30.90 -20.32 32.50
C THR A 235 30.64 -19.19 31.51
N LYS A 236 30.61 -17.92 31.95
CA LYS A 236 30.42 -16.78 31.04
C LYS A 236 31.75 -16.28 30.49
N ALA A 237 32.72 -16.06 31.38
CA ALA A 237 34.07 -15.67 30.99
C ALA A 237 35.10 -16.22 31.98
N VAL A 238 36.28 -16.57 31.48
CA VAL A 238 37.48 -16.89 32.26
C VAL A 238 38.49 -15.76 32.05
N LEU A 239 38.87 -15.08 33.13
CA LEU A 239 39.66 -13.83 33.06
C LEU A 239 40.88 -13.94 33.97
N ASP A 240 41.90 -13.13 33.70
CA ASP A 240 43.17 -13.17 34.42
C ASP A 240 43.70 -11.77 34.73
N ALA A 241 43.63 -11.39 36.01
CA ALA A 241 44.08 -10.09 36.50
C ALA A 241 45.48 -10.14 37.15
N ARG A 242 46.30 -11.15 36.84
CA ARG A 242 47.63 -11.32 37.47
C ARG A 242 48.69 -10.35 36.95
N GLU A 243 48.64 -10.02 35.66
CA GLU A 243 49.66 -9.21 34.98
C GLU A 243 49.16 -7.83 34.55
N LYS A 244 47.84 -7.64 34.48
CA LYS A 244 47.18 -6.42 34.07
C LYS A 244 45.77 -6.34 34.65
N ASP A 245 45.19 -5.15 34.62
CA ASP A 245 43.78 -4.97 34.94
C ASP A 245 42.90 -5.73 33.94
N VAL A 246 41.78 -6.25 34.42
CA VAL A 246 40.76 -6.87 33.57
C VAL A 246 39.67 -5.84 33.32
N VAL A 247 39.41 -5.57 32.05
CA VAL A 247 38.34 -4.67 31.61
C VAL A 247 37.26 -5.49 30.92
N THR A 248 35.99 -5.17 31.17
CA THR A 248 34.89 -5.68 30.34
C THR A 248 34.76 -4.85 29.07
N PRO A 249 34.10 -5.38 28.03
CA PRO A 249 33.56 -4.55 26.96
C PRO A 249 32.68 -3.44 27.54
N TRP A 250 32.57 -2.34 26.81
CA TRP A 250 31.63 -1.28 27.14
C TRP A 250 30.20 -1.75 26.92
N ARG A 251 29.27 -1.24 27.73
CA ARG A 251 27.83 -1.33 27.52
C ARG A 251 27.36 0.05 27.15
N THR A 252 26.65 0.16 26.05
CA THR A 252 26.32 1.44 25.45
C THR A 252 24.83 1.68 25.44
N VAL A 253 24.45 2.95 25.63
CA VAL A 253 23.12 3.47 25.34
C VAL A 253 23.29 4.71 24.49
N GLN A 254 23.05 4.60 23.18
CA GLN A 254 22.96 5.75 22.29
C GLN A 254 21.62 6.45 22.48
N VAL A 255 21.61 7.77 22.33
CA VAL A 255 20.44 8.61 22.59
C VAL A 255 20.29 9.64 21.46
N GLY A 256 19.15 9.59 20.79
CA GLY A 256 18.80 10.50 19.70
C GLY A 256 17.50 11.26 19.96
N ARG A 257 17.36 12.38 19.25
CA ARG A 257 16.11 13.13 19.06
C ARG A 257 15.38 12.67 17.79
N ALA A 258 16.12 12.22 16.78
CA ALA A 258 15.60 11.57 15.59
C ALA A 258 16.23 10.17 15.42
N ALA A 259 15.66 9.37 14.50
CA ALA A 259 16.26 8.09 14.13
C ALA A 259 17.65 8.26 13.50
N GLY A 260 17.84 9.34 12.71
CA GLY A 260 19.12 9.69 12.08
C GLY A 260 20.28 9.81 13.07
N ASP A 261 20.05 10.45 14.22
CA ASP A 261 21.05 10.61 15.28
C ASP A 261 21.66 9.27 15.73
N LEU A 262 20.86 8.19 15.74
CA LEU A 262 21.37 6.85 16.08
C LEU A 262 22.27 6.28 14.97
N ALA A 263 21.91 6.50 13.71
CA ALA A 263 22.63 5.97 12.55
C ALA A 263 23.93 6.72 12.24
N GLU A 264 23.99 8.01 12.61
CA GLU A 264 25.16 8.88 12.39
C GLU A 264 26.14 8.88 13.57
N SER A 265 25.73 8.35 14.72
CA SER A 265 26.56 8.33 15.93
C SER A 265 27.81 7.45 15.78
N HIS A 266 28.95 7.99 16.19
CA HIS A 266 30.24 7.30 16.26
C HIS A 266 30.59 6.78 17.67
N LEU A 267 29.62 6.77 18.60
CA LEU A 267 29.83 6.37 20.01
C LEU A 267 30.48 4.99 20.14
N VAL A 268 30.03 3.99 19.37
CA VAL A 268 30.55 2.62 19.42
C VAL A 268 32.03 2.57 18.98
N GLN A 269 32.40 3.30 17.92
CA GLN A 269 33.79 3.40 17.47
C GLN A 269 34.67 4.18 18.47
N ASN A 270 34.17 5.30 19.01
CA ASN A 270 34.90 6.14 19.96
C ASN A 270 35.26 5.42 21.28
N LEU A 271 34.55 4.35 21.62
CA LEU A 271 34.83 3.48 22.77
C LEU A 271 35.86 2.38 22.50
N ASN A 272 36.29 2.19 21.25
CA ASN A 272 37.37 1.26 20.89
C ASN A 272 38.74 1.96 20.91
N PRO A 273 39.83 1.21 21.18
CA PRO A 273 41.19 1.75 21.05
C PRO A 273 41.51 2.28 19.63
N PRO A 274 42.49 3.20 19.51
CA PRO A 274 43.05 3.63 18.22
C PRO A 274 43.57 2.47 17.35
N CYS A 275 43.87 2.76 16.08
CA CYS A 275 44.25 1.73 15.12
C CYS A 275 45.56 1.02 15.51
N ALA A 276 45.57 -0.30 15.45
CA ALA A 276 46.73 -1.12 15.82
C ALA A 276 47.70 -1.42 14.65
N VAL A 277 47.31 -1.09 13.41
CA VAL A 277 47.96 -1.55 12.15
C VAL A 277 48.18 -0.46 11.13
N CYS A 278 48.03 0.78 11.55
CA CYS A 278 48.13 1.95 10.70
C CYS A 278 49.52 2.59 10.79
N ASP A 279 49.87 3.49 9.85
CA ASP A 279 51.18 4.13 9.72
C ASP A 279 51.21 5.69 9.83
N VAL A 280 50.06 6.39 9.85
CA VAL A 280 49.96 7.86 10.11
C VAL A 280 49.29 8.21 11.45
N ASP A 281 50.02 8.78 12.40
CA ASP A 281 49.51 9.28 13.70
C ASP A 281 48.86 10.65 13.55
N SER A 282 47.51 10.70 13.54
CA SER A 282 46.76 11.90 13.19
C SER A 282 46.48 12.83 14.37
N ASP A 283 46.44 12.31 15.59
CA ASP A 283 46.15 13.04 16.83
C ASP A 283 47.36 13.23 17.77
N GLY A 284 48.50 12.61 17.43
CA GLY A 284 49.76 12.76 18.13
C GLY A 284 49.92 11.85 19.35
N ASP A 285 49.14 10.76 19.46
CA ASP A 285 49.18 9.82 20.58
C ASP A 285 50.35 8.80 20.51
N GLY A 286 51.07 8.76 19.39
CA GLY A 286 52.18 7.85 19.12
C GLY A 286 51.78 6.53 18.45
N THR A 287 50.51 6.38 18.11
CA THR A 287 49.89 5.30 17.35
C THR A 287 49.42 5.88 16.03
N ALA A 288 49.53 5.11 14.96
CA ALA A 288 49.04 5.58 13.68
C ALA A 288 47.59 5.13 13.43
N ASP A 289 46.87 5.83 12.55
CA ASP A 289 45.42 5.79 12.37
C ASP A 289 44.95 5.50 10.92
N THR A 290 45.83 5.58 9.90
CA THR A 290 45.53 5.12 8.52
C THR A 290 46.45 3.98 8.04
N ALA A 291 45.92 3.01 7.30
CA ALA A 291 46.68 1.89 6.73
C ALA A 291 46.58 1.86 5.20
N ASP A 292 47.66 2.18 4.50
CA ASP A 292 47.69 2.40 3.04
C ASP A 292 47.38 1.15 2.19
N TRP A 293 47.44 -0.05 2.77
CA TRP A 293 47.14 -1.32 2.08
C TRP A 293 45.65 -1.72 2.17
N ILE A 294 44.86 -1.02 2.99
CA ILE A 294 43.44 -1.29 3.20
C ILE A 294 42.64 -0.41 2.25
N GLU A 295 42.08 -1.00 1.19
CA GLU A 295 41.33 -0.25 0.18
C GLU A 295 39.84 -0.57 0.24
N ALA A 296 39.03 0.44 0.58
CA ALA A 296 37.59 0.36 0.42
C ALA A 296 37.20 0.39 -1.07
N GLY A 297 36.17 -0.37 -1.44
CA GLY A 297 35.67 -0.38 -2.81
C GLY A 297 34.52 -1.35 -3.02
N THR A 298 33.96 -1.32 -4.22
CA THR A 298 33.00 -2.32 -4.65
C THR A 298 33.68 -3.61 -5.08
N TYR A 299 32.95 -4.71 -4.98
CA TYR A 299 33.38 -6.01 -5.49
C TYR A 299 32.23 -6.72 -6.19
N THR A 300 32.51 -7.68 -7.06
CA THR A 300 31.50 -8.59 -7.63
C THR A 300 31.95 -10.03 -7.43
N GLY A 301 31.21 -11.03 -7.91
CA GLY A 301 31.73 -12.39 -7.87
C GLY A 301 30.75 -13.50 -8.16
N VAL A 302 31.33 -14.70 -8.33
CA VAL A 302 30.60 -15.96 -8.44
C VAL A 302 29.95 -16.28 -7.10
N TRP A 303 28.71 -15.79 -6.93
CA TRP A 303 27.97 -15.89 -5.68
C TRP A 303 26.46 -15.98 -5.90
N TRP A 304 25.83 -14.99 -6.52
CA TRP A 304 24.37 -14.94 -6.59
C TRP A 304 23.76 -16.10 -7.38
N GLU A 305 24.44 -16.53 -8.43
CA GLU A 305 24.08 -17.75 -9.18
C GLU A 305 24.13 -19.03 -8.34
N LEU A 306 25.01 -19.08 -7.33
CA LEU A 306 25.06 -20.18 -6.36
C LEU A 306 23.88 -20.09 -5.39
N GLN A 307 23.60 -18.89 -4.87
CA GLN A 307 22.47 -18.65 -3.97
C GLN A 307 21.12 -18.94 -4.63
N ARG A 308 21.00 -18.67 -5.94
CA ARG A 308 19.81 -18.98 -6.76
C ARG A 308 19.80 -20.38 -7.35
N ARG A 309 20.80 -21.22 -7.02
CA ARG A 309 20.95 -22.61 -7.45
C ARG A 309 20.98 -22.80 -8.98
N ASP A 310 21.42 -21.77 -9.70
CA ASP A 310 21.72 -21.87 -11.13
C ASP A 310 23.01 -22.66 -11.35
N THR A 311 23.98 -22.45 -10.46
CA THR A 311 25.25 -23.18 -10.41
C THR A 311 25.50 -23.77 -9.02
N THR A 312 26.60 -24.50 -8.89
CA THR A 312 26.98 -25.22 -7.66
C THR A 312 28.40 -24.85 -7.21
N TRP A 313 28.67 -24.96 -5.91
CA TRP A 313 30.02 -24.81 -5.33
C TRP A 313 30.96 -25.98 -5.64
N THR A 314 30.45 -27.09 -6.20
CA THR A 314 31.21 -28.32 -6.41
C THR A 314 31.63 -28.45 -7.87
N ALA A 315 32.89 -28.83 -8.11
CA ALA A 315 33.39 -29.11 -9.44
C ALA A 315 32.51 -30.13 -10.20
N GLY A 316 32.21 -29.83 -11.45
CA GLY A 316 31.27 -30.59 -12.27
C GLY A 316 30.73 -29.77 -13.45
N PRO A 317 29.74 -30.28 -14.20
CA PRO A 317 29.15 -29.57 -15.33
C PRO A 317 28.53 -28.22 -14.98
N ASP A 318 28.04 -28.09 -13.75
CA ASP A 318 27.32 -26.92 -13.25
C ASP A 318 28.14 -26.17 -12.17
N HIS A 319 29.47 -26.28 -12.19
CA HIS A 319 30.33 -25.59 -11.23
C HIS A 319 30.36 -24.08 -11.53
N GLY A 320 30.06 -23.24 -10.53
CA GLY A 320 30.05 -21.79 -10.70
C GLY A 320 31.46 -21.20 -10.85
N ALA A 321 32.40 -21.58 -9.99
CA ALA A 321 33.76 -21.01 -9.99
C ALA A 321 34.67 -21.74 -10.97
N THR A 322 34.44 -21.59 -12.27
CA THR A 322 35.42 -22.01 -13.29
C THR A 322 36.34 -20.86 -13.68
N THR A 323 37.52 -21.17 -14.22
CA THR A 323 38.48 -20.17 -14.74
C THR A 323 37.80 -19.15 -15.67
N GLN A 324 36.96 -19.63 -16.60
CA GLN A 324 36.29 -18.73 -17.55
C GLN A 324 35.24 -17.86 -16.84
N ARG A 325 34.41 -18.44 -15.97
CA ARG A 325 33.37 -17.70 -15.27
C ARG A 325 33.96 -16.60 -14.39
N ILE A 326 35.05 -16.88 -13.68
CA ILE A 326 35.75 -15.87 -12.87
C ILE A 326 36.27 -14.73 -13.76
N LYS A 327 36.80 -15.02 -14.96
CA LYS A 327 37.23 -13.98 -15.91
C LYS A 327 36.07 -13.12 -16.42
N ASP A 328 34.89 -13.69 -16.61
CA ASP A 328 33.69 -12.92 -16.98
C ASP A 328 33.31 -11.93 -15.86
N TYR A 329 33.42 -12.33 -14.59
CA TYR A 329 33.24 -11.41 -13.45
C TYR A 329 34.39 -10.40 -13.29
N ILE A 330 35.63 -10.75 -13.65
CA ILE A 330 36.74 -9.77 -13.72
C ILE A 330 36.44 -8.69 -14.77
N ASP A 331 35.88 -9.08 -15.92
CA ASP A 331 35.46 -8.14 -16.95
C ASP A 331 34.30 -7.25 -16.47
N LEU A 332 33.31 -7.81 -15.76
CA LEU A 332 32.27 -7.02 -15.10
C LEU A 332 32.85 -6.05 -14.06
N ALA A 333 33.76 -6.51 -13.21
CA ALA A 333 34.42 -5.67 -12.20
C ALA A 333 35.15 -4.50 -12.86
N SER A 334 35.90 -4.78 -13.93
CA SER A 334 36.61 -3.77 -14.71
C SER A 334 35.67 -2.76 -15.36
N ASP A 335 34.52 -3.19 -15.91
CA ASP A 335 33.50 -2.28 -16.50
C ASP A 335 32.80 -1.43 -15.43
N ALA A 336 32.54 -2.00 -14.25
CA ALA A 336 31.90 -1.31 -13.14
C ALA A 336 32.83 -0.35 -12.38
N GLY A 337 34.15 -0.50 -12.55
CA GLY A 337 35.15 0.16 -11.69
C GLY A 337 35.24 -0.47 -10.29
N ALA A 338 34.83 -1.73 -10.14
CA ALA A 338 34.96 -2.49 -8.90
C ALA A 338 36.40 -2.95 -8.69
N ARG A 339 36.85 -2.97 -7.42
CA ARG A 339 38.22 -3.31 -7.05
C ARG A 339 38.47 -4.81 -7.01
N TYR A 340 37.44 -5.59 -6.67
CA TYR A 340 37.64 -7.00 -6.36
C TYR A 340 36.63 -7.95 -7.02
N VAL A 341 37.07 -9.20 -7.20
CA VAL A 341 36.23 -10.33 -7.63
C VAL A 341 36.29 -11.46 -6.60
N LEU A 342 35.14 -11.85 -6.07
CA LEU A 342 34.96 -13.04 -5.23
C LEU A 342 34.69 -14.27 -6.10
N ALA A 343 35.23 -15.41 -5.69
CA ALA A 343 34.80 -16.69 -6.22
C ALA A 343 34.57 -17.70 -5.09
N GLU A 344 33.32 -18.07 -4.86
CA GLU A 344 33.02 -19.19 -3.96
C GLU A 344 33.04 -20.52 -4.71
N GLY A 345 33.58 -21.58 -4.09
CA GLY A 345 33.76 -22.88 -4.76
C GLY A 345 35.13 -23.07 -5.41
N TRP A 346 36.01 -22.06 -5.33
CA TRP A 346 37.31 -22.07 -6.01
C TRP A 346 38.28 -23.15 -5.52
N ASN A 347 38.20 -23.56 -4.24
CA ASN A 347 39.13 -24.48 -3.58
C ASN A 347 38.58 -25.89 -3.36
N THR A 348 39.47 -26.87 -3.23
CA THR A 348 39.10 -28.27 -3.01
C THR A 348 38.25 -28.47 -1.76
N ASN A 349 37.30 -29.41 -1.84
CA ASN A 349 36.29 -29.70 -0.82
C ASN A 349 35.31 -28.53 -0.52
N ALA A 350 35.35 -27.45 -1.31
CA ALA A 350 34.24 -26.51 -1.39
C ALA A 350 33.03 -27.18 -2.06
N GLY A 351 31.84 -26.98 -1.48
CA GLY A 351 30.62 -27.66 -1.88
C GLY A 351 30.55 -29.12 -1.42
N GLY A 352 29.69 -29.39 -0.42
CA GLY A 352 29.49 -30.74 0.14
C GLY A 352 29.57 -30.75 1.67
N SER A 353 30.52 -31.51 2.24
CA SER A 353 30.73 -31.55 3.69
C SER A 353 31.56 -30.37 4.22
N TRP A 354 32.32 -29.69 3.36
CA TRP A 354 33.25 -28.60 3.70
C TRP A 354 34.30 -28.98 4.75
N THR A 355 34.53 -30.29 4.91
CA THR A 355 35.55 -30.84 5.82
C THR A 355 36.85 -31.12 5.08
N ASN A 356 37.97 -31.06 5.79
CA ASN A 356 39.32 -31.31 5.26
C ASN A 356 39.72 -30.35 4.12
N GLN A 357 39.30 -29.09 4.21
CA GLN A 357 39.81 -28.01 3.35
C GLN A 357 41.19 -27.58 3.85
N ASP A 358 42.13 -27.33 2.94
CA ASP A 358 43.44 -26.74 3.25
C ASP A 358 43.50 -25.23 2.98
N PHE A 359 42.43 -24.70 2.37
CA PHE A 359 42.24 -23.31 1.94
C PHE A 359 43.27 -22.82 0.91
N THR A 360 44.07 -23.73 0.32
CA THR A 360 45.19 -23.36 -0.57
C THR A 360 45.26 -24.20 -1.84
N THR A 361 44.41 -25.20 -2.03
CA THR A 361 44.39 -26.00 -3.25
C THR A 361 43.15 -25.67 -4.09
N PRO A 362 43.29 -25.12 -5.32
CA PRO A 362 42.16 -24.83 -6.22
C PRO A 362 41.50 -26.11 -6.75
N MET A 363 40.23 -26.02 -7.17
CA MET A 363 39.52 -27.08 -7.90
C MET A 363 40.16 -27.34 -9.29
N PRO A 364 39.99 -28.54 -9.89
CA PRO A 364 40.67 -28.90 -11.14
C PRO A 364 40.34 -28.02 -12.37
N ASP A 365 39.22 -27.30 -12.34
CA ASP A 365 38.72 -26.39 -13.37
C ASP A 365 38.98 -24.90 -13.05
N VAL A 366 39.77 -24.65 -12.00
CA VAL A 366 40.27 -23.33 -11.59
C VAL A 366 41.77 -23.26 -11.78
N ASP A 367 42.20 -22.62 -12.86
CA ASP A 367 43.58 -22.19 -13.08
C ASP A 367 43.78 -20.86 -12.34
N LEU A 368 44.16 -20.95 -11.05
CA LEU A 368 44.30 -19.78 -10.19
C LEU A 368 45.41 -18.84 -10.69
N ASP A 369 46.50 -19.36 -11.23
CA ASP A 369 47.58 -18.54 -11.79
C ASP A 369 47.07 -17.68 -12.96
N GLU A 370 46.26 -18.26 -13.85
CA GLU A 370 45.62 -17.52 -14.94
C GLU A 370 44.60 -16.49 -14.44
N VAL A 371 43.81 -16.82 -13.41
CA VAL A 371 42.85 -15.89 -12.80
C VAL A 371 43.57 -14.69 -12.20
N LEU A 372 44.59 -14.91 -11.38
CA LEU A 372 45.35 -13.84 -10.73
C LEU A 372 46.07 -12.96 -11.76
N ARG A 373 46.69 -13.57 -12.78
CA ARG A 373 47.32 -12.84 -13.89
C ARG A 373 46.31 -11.97 -14.65
N TYR A 374 45.12 -12.50 -14.96
CA TYR A 374 44.09 -11.76 -15.69
C TYR A 374 43.48 -10.63 -14.83
N GLY A 375 43.30 -10.88 -13.53
CA GLY A 375 42.88 -9.86 -12.56
C GLY A 375 43.88 -8.71 -12.50
N GLU A 376 45.18 -9.00 -12.37
CA GLU A 376 46.24 -7.99 -12.37
C GLU A 376 46.25 -7.17 -13.68
N GLU A 377 46.11 -7.81 -14.84
CA GLU A 377 46.01 -7.12 -16.14
C GLU A 377 44.83 -6.15 -16.23
N LYS A 378 43.76 -6.41 -15.47
CA LYS A 378 42.54 -5.60 -15.42
C LYS A 378 42.48 -4.66 -14.23
N GLY A 379 43.45 -4.72 -13.31
CA GLY A 379 43.44 -3.97 -12.06
C GLY A 379 42.37 -4.43 -11.06
N VAL A 380 42.00 -5.71 -11.08
CA VAL A 380 40.97 -6.32 -10.21
C VAL A 380 41.63 -7.36 -9.31
N GLY A 381 41.52 -7.17 -7.99
CA GLY A 381 42.03 -8.12 -7.00
C GLY A 381 41.12 -9.32 -6.77
N PHE A 382 41.68 -10.47 -6.44
CA PHE A 382 40.91 -11.68 -6.10
C PHE A 382 40.56 -11.71 -4.61
N VAL A 383 39.30 -11.99 -4.28
CA VAL A 383 38.84 -12.26 -2.90
C VAL A 383 38.74 -13.77 -2.73
N ALA A 384 39.59 -14.33 -1.88
CA ALA A 384 39.53 -15.77 -1.57
C ALA A 384 38.37 -16.06 -0.60
N HIS A 385 37.59 -17.10 -0.90
CA HIS A 385 36.55 -17.58 0.01
C HIS A 385 37.07 -18.69 0.94
N ASN A 386 36.98 -18.45 2.25
CA ASN A 386 37.40 -19.32 3.35
C ASN A 386 36.19 -19.79 4.17
N GLU A 387 35.28 -20.53 3.56
CA GLU A 387 34.15 -21.15 4.27
C GLU A 387 34.63 -22.33 5.14
N THR A 388 34.40 -22.25 6.44
CA THR A 388 34.80 -23.29 7.41
C THR A 388 33.70 -24.31 7.67
N ARG A 389 32.45 -23.94 7.37
CA ARG A 389 31.19 -24.59 7.78
C ARG A 389 31.17 -24.95 9.26
N GLY A 390 31.84 -24.11 10.06
CA GLY A 390 31.94 -24.31 11.49
C GLY A 390 33.00 -25.31 11.96
N TYR A 391 33.80 -25.91 11.07
CA TYR A 391 34.90 -26.82 11.43
C TYR A 391 36.21 -26.04 11.59
N VAL A 392 36.24 -25.16 12.59
CA VAL A 392 37.22 -24.09 12.74
C VAL A 392 38.62 -24.57 13.10
N ASP A 393 38.75 -25.74 13.75
CA ASP A 393 40.02 -26.27 14.28
C ASP A 393 41.20 -26.22 13.30
N TYR A 394 41.02 -26.64 12.05
CA TYR A 394 42.11 -26.62 11.07
C TYR A 394 42.47 -25.19 10.68
N TYR A 395 41.47 -24.34 10.44
CA TYR A 395 41.66 -22.96 10.04
C TYR A 395 42.43 -22.19 11.13
N ASP A 396 41.97 -22.29 12.38
CA ASP A 396 42.60 -21.65 13.55
C ASP A 396 44.06 -22.07 13.77
N GLN A 397 44.37 -23.35 13.57
CA GLN A 397 45.74 -23.88 13.74
C GLN A 397 46.69 -23.52 12.59
N ASN A 398 46.17 -23.08 11.45
CA ASN A 398 46.94 -22.89 10.22
C ASN A 398 46.86 -21.47 9.63
N LEU A 399 46.33 -20.48 10.37
CA LEU A 399 46.14 -19.11 9.89
C LEU A 399 47.41 -18.53 9.21
N GLU A 400 48.56 -18.58 9.89
CA GLU A 400 49.84 -18.07 9.36
C GLU A 400 50.26 -18.77 8.05
N ARG A 401 50.03 -20.08 7.95
CA ARG A 401 50.39 -20.83 6.73
C ARG A 401 49.48 -20.44 5.56
N ILE A 402 48.18 -20.30 5.83
CA ILE A 402 47.19 -19.97 4.80
C ILE A 402 47.40 -18.54 4.32
N PHE A 403 47.53 -17.59 5.24
CA PHE A 403 47.67 -16.17 4.90
C PHE A 403 49.03 -15.82 4.30
N SER A 404 50.12 -16.49 4.71
CA SER A 404 51.40 -16.39 4.01
C SER A 404 51.30 -16.86 2.56
N GLN A 405 50.49 -17.89 2.26
CA GLN A 405 50.29 -18.32 0.87
C GLN A 405 49.47 -17.31 0.06
N TYR A 406 48.47 -16.70 0.67
CA TYR A 406 47.66 -15.65 0.03
C TYR A 406 48.50 -14.42 -0.29
N GLU A 407 49.35 -13.99 0.64
CA GLU A 407 50.32 -12.92 0.42
C GLU A 407 51.27 -13.24 -0.76
N GLU A 408 51.79 -14.47 -0.84
CA GLU A 408 52.62 -14.91 -1.98
C GLU A 408 51.88 -14.87 -3.33
N TRP A 409 50.56 -15.06 -3.32
CA TRP A 409 49.70 -14.97 -4.51
C TRP A 409 49.23 -13.55 -4.82
N GLY A 410 49.49 -12.57 -3.95
CA GLY A 410 48.94 -11.22 -4.08
C GLY A 410 47.44 -11.13 -3.76
N VAL A 411 46.92 -12.05 -2.95
CA VAL A 411 45.53 -12.04 -2.47
C VAL A 411 45.45 -11.24 -1.18
N HIS A 412 44.83 -10.06 -1.25
CA HIS A 412 44.76 -9.08 -0.14
C HIS A 412 43.36 -8.93 0.48
N ALA A 413 42.41 -9.79 0.11
CA ALA A 413 41.06 -9.79 0.68
C ALA A 413 40.52 -11.21 0.81
N ILE A 414 39.79 -11.48 1.89
CA ILE A 414 39.11 -12.75 2.12
C ILE A 414 37.65 -12.54 2.52
N LYS A 415 36.80 -13.49 2.12
CA LYS A 415 35.49 -13.71 2.73
C LYS A 415 35.56 -14.98 3.57
N THR A 416 35.29 -14.93 4.87
CA THR A 416 35.22 -16.12 5.73
C THR A 416 33.78 -16.49 6.03
N GLY A 417 33.48 -17.78 6.21
CA GLY A 417 32.15 -18.27 6.62
C GLY A 417 32.22 -19.28 7.77
N TYR A 418 31.20 -19.28 8.62
CA TYR A 418 31.08 -20.13 9.82
C TYR A 418 29.73 -20.83 9.92
N ALA A 419 29.09 -21.12 8.78
CA ALA A 419 27.76 -21.71 8.73
C ALA A 419 27.65 -23.04 9.50
N THR A 420 26.52 -23.25 10.17
CA THR A 420 26.10 -24.46 10.93
C THR A 420 26.55 -24.59 12.39
N ARG A 421 27.82 -24.85 12.67
CA ARG A 421 28.33 -25.17 14.03
C ARG A 421 29.56 -24.31 14.33
N PHE A 422 30.11 -24.39 15.54
CA PHE A 422 31.38 -23.74 15.83
C PHE A 422 32.25 -24.69 16.64
N GLN A 423 33.05 -25.49 15.95
CA GLN A 423 33.93 -26.48 16.55
C GLN A 423 35.35 -25.93 16.69
N LEU A 424 35.73 -25.66 17.93
CA LEU A 424 37.07 -25.17 18.29
C LEU A 424 37.59 -25.94 19.52
N GLY A 425 38.82 -26.43 19.43
CA GLY A 425 39.42 -27.35 20.38
C GLY A 425 38.71 -28.70 20.46
N GLY A 426 38.08 -29.16 19.36
CA GLY A 426 37.23 -30.35 19.35
C GLY A 426 35.88 -30.19 20.08
N VAL A 427 35.57 -28.99 20.60
CA VAL A 427 34.33 -28.69 21.32
C VAL A 427 33.41 -27.87 20.44
N ASN A 428 32.17 -28.34 20.24
CA ASN A 428 31.13 -27.54 19.61
C ASN A 428 30.59 -26.53 20.61
N ARG A 429 30.62 -25.24 20.24
CA ARG A 429 30.30 -24.12 21.12
C ARG A 429 29.42 -23.09 20.41
N SER A 430 29.10 -21.99 21.09
CA SER A 430 28.36 -20.88 20.47
C SER A 430 29.29 -20.05 19.59
N HIS A 431 28.76 -19.46 18.52
CA HIS A 431 29.43 -18.45 17.69
C HIS A 431 29.74 -17.15 18.44
N TYR A 432 29.19 -16.97 19.65
CA TYR A 432 29.21 -15.72 20.41
C TYR A 432 29.83 -15.87 21.81
N ASP A 433 30.33 -17.06 22.16
CA ASP A 433 31.03 -17.24 23.44
C ASP A 433 32.46 -16.69 23.41
N GLN A 434 33.08 -16.58 24.59
CA GLN A 434 34.41 -15.99 24.77
C GLN A 434 35.49 -16.59 23.84
N GLU A 435 35.47 -17.90 23.56
CA GLU A 435 36.52 -18.51 22.74
C GLU A 435 36.26 -18.33 21.24
N ALA A 436 35.00 -18.21 20.82
CA ALA A 436 34.66 -17.79 19.46
C ALA A 436 35.10 -16.35 19.20
N VAL A 437 34.82 -15.43 20.14
CA VAL A 437 35.32 -14.04 20.09
C VAL A 437 36.84 -13.99 19.93
N LYS A 438 37.58 -14.79 20.71
CA LYS A 438 39.04 -14.89 20.58
C LYS A 438 39.49 -15.45 19.23
N HIS A 439 38.74 -16.40 18.65
CA HIS A 439 39.06 -16.94 17.34
C HIS A 439 38.97 -15.86 16.26
N TYR A 440 37.86 -15.12 16.20
CA TYR A 440 37.72 -14.04 15.22
C TYR A 440 38.83 -13.00 15.35
N GLN A 441 39.18 -12.61 16.58
CA GLN A 441 40.31 -11.71 16.83
C GLN A 441 41.64 -12.28 16.29
N ARG A 442 41.93 -13.57 16.50
CA ARG A 442 43.14 -14.22 15.93
C ARG A 442 43.15 -14.20 14.40
N VAL A 443 42.00 -14.39 13.76
CA VAL A 443 41.87 -14.32 12.29
C VAL A 443 42.18 -12.91 11.80
N VAL A 444 41.58 -11.88 12.41
CA VAL A 444 41.79 -10.47 12.05
C VAL A 444 43.25 -10.06 12.21
N GLU A 445 43.88 -10.41 13.34
CA GLU A 445 45.29 -10.10 13.61
C GLU A 445 46.26 -10.83 12.67
N ALA A 446 45.99 -12.10 12.37
CA ALA A 446 46.80 -12.86 11.43
C ALA A 446 46.67 -12.31 10.01
N ALA A 447 45.45 -11.99 9.58
CA ALA A 447 45.21 -11.36 8.28
C ALA A 447 45.94 -10.01 8.18
N ALA A 448 45.91 -9.18 9.23
CA ALA A 448 46.61 -7.90 9.26
C ALA A 448 48.13 -8.04 9.12
N ARG A 449 48.76 -9.06 9.75
CA ARG A 449 50.20 -9.33 9.60
C ARG A 449 50.62 -9.64 8.16
N HIS A 450 49.69 -10.08 7.32
CA HIS A 450 49.91 -10.43 5.92
C HIS A 450 49.29 -9.43 4.94
N GLY A 451 48.81 -8.27 5.41
CA GLY A 451 48.18 -7.26 4.55
C GLY A 451 46.90 -7.78 3.89
N ILE A 452 46.04 -8.47 4.65
CA ILE A 452 44.78 -9.04 4.18
C ILE A 452 43.58 -8.42 4.91
N SER A 453 42.61 -7.93 4.13
CA SER A 453 41.31 -7.45 4.58
C SER A 453 40.30 -8.59 4.73
N VAL A 454 39.42 -8.48 5.71
CA VAL A 454 38.48 -9.53 6.14
C VAL A 454 37.04 -9.05 5.99
N ASN A 455 36.26 -9.85 5.28
CA ASN A 455 34.80 -9.85 5.29
C ASN A 455 34.32 -11.13 5.99
N ALA A 456 33.68 -11.04 7.16
CA ALA A 456 33.33 -12.21 7.97
C ALA A 456 31.81 -12.49 8.04
N HIS A 457 31.36 -13.55 7.38
CA HIS A 457 29.99 -14.07 7.47
C HIS A 457 29.83 -15.02 8.67
N GLU A 458 28.60 -15.13 9.20
CA GLU A 458 28.25 -15.85 10.46
C GLU A 458 29.16 -15.57 11.68
N ALA A 459 29.81 -14.41 11.70
CA ALA A 459 30.78 -14.04 12.72
C ALA A 459 30.10 -13.37 13.94
N ILE A 460 30.91 -12.99 14.92
CA ILE A 460 30.45 -12.13 16.01
C ILE A 460 29.89 -10.81 15.44
N LYS A 461 28.78 -10.32 16.00
CA LYS A 461 28.26 -8.98 15.73
C LYS A 461 29.37 -7.92 15.89
N PRO A 462 29.36 -6.85 15.07
CA PRO A 462 30.37 -5.81 15.18
C PRO A 462 30.15 -4.98 16.44
N THR A 463 31.25 -4.48 17.01
CA THR A 463 31.30 -3.71 18.27
C THR A 463 32.28 -2.54 18.18
N GLY A 464 32.41 -1.95 16.97
CA GLY A 464 33.34 -0.85 16.65
C GLY A 464 34.81 -1.26 16.46
N LYS A 465 35.08 -2.56 16.32
CA LYS A 465 36.43 -3.13 16.19
C LYS A 465 37.18 -2.68 14.94
N ASP A 466 36.46 -2.18 13.95
CA ASP A 466 36.97 -1.55 12.75
C ASP A 466 37.86 -0.31 13.05
N ARG A 467 37.63 0.43 14.14
CA ARG A 467 38.55 1.51 14.55
C ARG A 467 39.94 0.96 14.88
N THR A 468 40.00 -0.11 15.68
CA THR A 468 41.26 -0.71 16.14
C THR A 468 41.92 -1.55 15.05
N TRP A 469 41.10 -2.27 14.27
CA TRP A 469 41.53 -3.20 13.22
C TRP A 469 40.77 -2.89 11.92
N PRO A 470 41.16 -1.84 11.18
CA PRO A 470 40.46 -1.45 9.96
C PRO A 470 40.52 -2.49 8.84
N ASN A 471 41.32 -3.55 8.99
CA ASN A 471 41.29 -4.67 8.06
C ASN A 471 40.08 -5.58 8.28
N MET A 472 39.39 -5.48 9.43
CA MET A 472 38.05 -6.02 9.62
C MET A 472 37.04 -5.10 8.92
N MET A 473 36.96 -5.22 7.60
CA MET A 473 36.20 -4.32 6.74
C MET A 473 34.70 -4.41 7.00
N THR A 474 34.17 -5.63 7.04
CA THR A 474 32.72 -5.85 7.12
C THR A 474 32.42 -7.27 7.56
N GLY A 475 31.15 -7.56 7.79
CA GLY A 475 30.66 -8.92 8.02
C GLY A 475 29.17 -9.00 7.72
N GLU A 476 28.58 -10.19 7.76
CA GLU A 476 27.15 -10.34 7.50
C GLU A 476 26.35 -10.04 8.78
N GLY A 477 26.04 -11.05 9.59
CA GLY A 477 25.30 -10.88 10.85
C GLY A 477 23.94 -10.20 10.63
N VAL A 478 23.29 -10.45 9.51
CA VAL A 478 22.03 -9.85 9.09
C VAL A 478 21.29 -10.85 8.21
N ALA A 479 19.97 -10.79 8.15
CA ALA A 479 19.25 -11.45 7.07
C ALA A 479 19.55 -10.73 5.73
N GLY A 480 20.67 -11.08 5.09
CA GLY A 480 21.18 -10.48 3.87
C GLY A 480 20.43 -10.90 2.61
N MET A 481 20.94 -10.55 1.42
CA MET A 481 20.28 -10.84 0.15
C MET A 481 20.07 -12.34 -0.10
N GLU A 482 20.94 -13.21 0.42
CA GLU A 482 20.78 -14.67 0.32
C GLU A 482 19.50 -15.21 0.98
N GLN A 483 19.00 -14.53 2.01
CA GLN A 483 17.78 -14.92 2.72
C GLN A 483 16.52 -14.71 1.87
N GLN A 484 16.61 -13.93 0.77
CA GLN A 484 15.56 -13.89 -0.26
C GLN A 484 15.29 -15.27 -0.88
N ASN A 485 16.27 -16.17 -0.85
CA ASN A 485 16.07 -17.58 -1.17
C ASN A 485 15.86 -18.46 0.07
N TYR A 486 16.74 -18.38 1.07
CA TYR A 486 16.76 -19.36 2.17
C TYR A 486 15.51 -19.34 3.05
N MET A 487 14.79 -18.22 3.11
CA MET A 487 13.50 -18.11 3.81
C MET A 487 12.28 -18.44 2.93
N GLY A 488 12.49 -18.92 1.70
CA GLY A 488 11.43 -19.35 0.79
C GLY A 488 10.57 -18.17 0.31
N SER A 489 9.25 -18.37 0.27
CA SER A 489 8.31 -17.29 -0.06
C SER A 489 8.31 -16.14 0.95
N ASN A 490 8.94 -16.33 2.11
CA ASN A 490 9.08 -15.36 3.18
C ASN A 490 10.50 -14.77 3.21
N GLY A 491 11.11 -14.53 2.03
CA GLY A 491 12.30 -13.68 1.92
C GLY A 491 12.15 -12.35 2.66
N ASN A 492 13.21 -11.55 2.75
CA ASN A 492 13.23 -10.35 3.58
C ASN A 492 12.06 -9.42 3.23
N PRO A 493 11.11 -9.17 4.17
CA PRO A 493 10.01 -8.25 3.90
C PRO A 493 10.54 -6.82 3.76
N PRO A 494 9.85 -5.95 2.99
CA PRO A 494 10.31 -4.61 2.68
C PRO A 494 10.67 -3.76 3.91
N GLU A 495 9.85 -3.80 4.96
CA GLU A 495 10.08 -3.07 6.22
C GLU A 495 11.48 -3.31 6.82
N GLN A 496 12.10 -4.48 6.60
CA GLN A 496 13.42 -4.78 7.17
C GLN A 496 14.48 -3.80 6.66
N ALA A 497 14.36 -3.35 5.41
CA ALA A 497 15.27 -2.35 4.84
C ALA A 497 15.26 -1.02 5.62
N THR A 498 14.15 -0.73 6.29
CA THR A 498 13.92 0.51 7.04
C THR A 498 14.21 0.39 8.54
N ILE A 499 14.49 -0.83 9.04
CA ILE A 499 14.80 -1.11 10.46
C ILE A 499 16.30 -1.35 10.65
N LEU A 500 16.94 -1.99 9.68
CA LEU A 500 18.35 -2.40 9.76
C LEU A 500 19.36 -1.26 9.99
N PRO A 501 19.23 -0.05 9.41
CA PRO A 501 20.16 1.05 9.65
C PRO A 501 20.24 1.45 11.13
N PHE A 502 19.11 1.33 11.82
CA PHE A 502 18.97 1.72 13.23
C PHE A 502 19.15 0.54 14.17
N THR A 503 19.57 -0.62 13.70
CA THR A 503 19.78 -1.80 14.53
C THR A 503 21.10 -2.44 14.20
N ARG A 504 21.17 -3.35 13.23
CA ARG A 504 22.42 -4.05 12.87
C ARG A 504 23.59 -3.11 12.55
N TRP A 505 23.35 -1.99 11.89
CA TRP A 505 24.40 -1.03 11.49
C TRP A 505 24.99 -0.22 12.64
N ILE A 506 24.30 -0.15 13.78
CA ILE A 506 24.82 0.53 14.99
C ILE A 506 26.12 -0.09 15.48
N GLY A 507 26.27 -1.42 15.33
CA GLY A 507 27.51 -2.09 15.72
C GLY A 507 28.67 -1.87 14.75
N GLY A 508 28.38 -1.57 13.48
CA GLY A 508 29.35 -1.45 12.39
C GLY A 508 28.78 -1.88 11.02
N PRO A 509 29.56 -1.76 9.94
CA PRO A 509 29.13 -2.06 8.57
C PRO A 509 28.65 -3.51 8.39
N ALA A 510 27.87 -3.75 7.33
CA ALA A 510 27.48 -5.11 6.95
C ALA A 510 27.53 -5.34 5.43
N ASP A 511 27.98 -6.53 5.05
CA ASP A 511 28.00 -7.01 3.66
C ASP A 511 26.61 -7.55 3.29
N TYR A 512 25.66 -6.63 3.08
CA TYR A 512 24.28 -6.98 2.74
C TYR A 512 24.12 -7.63 1.36
N THR A 513 25.08 -7.40 0.46
CA THR A 513 25.09 -7.81 -0.96
C THR A 513 23.89 -7.25 -1.79
N PRO A 514 23.70 -5.92 -1.86
CA PRO A 514 22.64 -5.31 -2.66
C PRO A 514 22.93 -5.35 -4.17
N GLY A 515 22.05 -4.75 -4.98
CA GLY A 515 22.29 -4.52 -6.40
C GLY A 515 21.84 -5.64 -7.33
N VAL A 516 20.88 -6.47 -6.90
CA VAL A 516 20.20 -7.44 -7.77
C VAL A 516 19.22 -6.70 -8.68
N LEU A 517 19.56 -6.48 -9.95
CA LEU A 517 18.74 -5.68 -10.86
C LEU A 517 17.59 -6.49 -11.45
N ASP A 518 17.78 -7.80 -11.69
CA ASP A 518 16.70 -8.71 -12.06
C ASP A 518 16.09 -9.36 -10.80
N VAL A 519 15.29 -8.58 -10.06
CA VAL A 519 14.67 -9.00 -8.79
C VAL A 519 13.70 -10.19 -8.91
N LEU A 520 13.34 -10.57 -10.14
CA LEU A 520 12.48 -11.72 -10.47
C LEU A 520 13.27 -12.93 -10.98
N TRP A 521 14.59 -12.84 -11.09
CA TRP A 521 15.42 -13.92 -11.63
C TRP A 521 15.33 -15.20 -10.79
N ASP A 522 14.66 -16.22 -11.33
CA ASP A 522 14.46 -17.54 -10.70
C ASP A 522 14.91 -18.68 -11.64
N PRO A 523 16.22 -18.82 -11.87
CA PRO A 523 16.78 -19.76 -12.84
C PRO A 523 16.46 -21.23 -12.49
N ALA A 524 16.37 -21.55 -11.21
CA ALA A 524 16.11 -22.91 -10.72
C ALA A 524 14.63 -23.20 -10.41
N GLY A 525 13.71 -22.27 -10.68
CA GLY A 525 12.27 -22.46 -10.44
C GLY A 525 11.93 -22.68 -8.96
N LEU A 526 12.58 -21.94 -8.07
CA LEU A 526 12.42 -22.02 -6.62
C LEU A 526 11.12 -21.39 -6.12
N ASN A 527 10.44 -20.61 -6.96
CA ASN A 527 9.25 -19.83 -6.61
C ASN A 527 9.52 -18.86 -5.45
N THR A 528 10.71 -18.24 -5.49
CA THR A 528 11.18 -17.19 -4.57
C THR A 528 11.73 -16.02 -5.39
N ARG A 529 11.83 -14.82 -4.80
CA ARG A 529 12.30 -13.61 -5.47
C ARG A 529 12.84 -12.60 -4.46
N VAL A 530 13.54 -11.58 -4.93
CA VAL A 530 13.86 -10.41 -4.11
C VAL A 530 12.58 -9.59 -3.91
N GLN A 531 12.22 -9.30 -2.65
CA GLN A 531 10.95 -8.65 -2.29
C GLN A 531 11.00 -7.11 -2.35
N THR A 532 11.74 -6.55 -3.30
CA THR A 532 11.81 -5.09 -3.52
C THR A 532 11.67 -4.77 -5.01
N THR A 533 11.68 -3.49 -5.38
CA THR A 533 11.91 -3.07 -6.76
C THR A 533 13.40 -3.00 -7.09
N THR A 534 13.74 -2.86 -8.37
CA THR A 534 15.10 -2.59 -8.84
C THR A 534 15.59 -1.21 -8.36
N ALA A 535 14.71 -0.21 -8.25
CA ALA A 535 15.11 1.11 -7.75
C ALA A 535 15.53 1.08 -6.27
N THR A 536 14.85 0.27 -5.43
CA THR A 536 15.32 -0.02 -4.06
C THR A 536 16.72 -0.59 -4.05
N GLN A 537 17.03 -1.54 -4.94
CA GLN A 537 18.35 -2.17 -4.99
C GLN A 537 19.47 -1.18 -5.32
N LEU A 538 19.17 -0.11 -6.05
CA LEU A 538 20.08 1.01 -6.26
C LEU A 538 20.20 1.88 -5.00
N ALA A 539 19.08 2.25 -4.39
CA ALA A 539 19.05 3.10 -3.19
C ALA A 539 19.77 2.47 -1.98
N LEU A 540 19.76 1.14 -1.87
CA LEU A 540 20.45 0.41 -0.80
C LEU A 540 21.96 0.66 -0.77
N TYR A 541 22.62 1.06 -1.87
CA TYR A 541 24.06 1.36 -1.84
C TYR A 541 24.38 2.57 -0.95
N THR A 542 23.48 3.54 -0.90
CA THR A 542 23.61 4.71 -0.03
C THR A 542 23.07 4.42 1.37
N THR A 543 21.99 3.64 1.51
CA THR A 543 21.39 3.34 2.82
C THR A 543 22.27 2.37 3.64
N PHE A 544 22.72 1.27 3.05
CA PHE A 544 23.47 0.21 3.73
C PHE A 544 24.97 0.35 3.52
N TYR A 545 25.59 1.14 4.38
CA TYR A 545 27.03 1.39 4.35
C TYR A 545 27.86 0.10 4.52
N SER A 546 28.84 -0.10 3.65
CA SER A 546 29.91 -1.09 3.81
C SER A 546 31.16 -0.62 3.05
N PRO A 547 32.37 -0.74 3.63
CA PRO A 547 33.62 -0.41 2.93
C PRO A 547 34.01 -1.46 1.88
N LEU A 548 33.36 -2.63 1.90
CA LEU A 548 33.34 -3.60 0.80
C LEU A 548 31.88 -3.83 0.40
N GLN A 549 31.48 -3.30 -0.74
CA GLN A 549 30.07 -3.33 -1.17
C GLN A 549 29.89 -4.15 -2.44
N MET A 550 29.10 -5.22 -2.37
CA MET A 550 28.96 -6.13 -3.50
C MET A 550 28.06 -5.53 -4.60
N LEU A 551 28.44 -5.74 -5.86
CA LEU A 551 27.61 -5.76 -7.04
C LEU A 551 27.14 -7.22 -7.22
N ALA A 552 26.04 -7.56 -6.55
CA ALA A 552 25.68 -8.95 -6.30
C ALA A 552 25.18 -9.72 -7.52
N ASP A 553 24.57 -9.04 -8.51
CA ASP A 553 23.93 -9.73 -9.63
C ASP A 553 24.93 -10.37 -10.62
N THR A 554 24.41 -11.19 -11.52
CA THR A 554 25.21 -11.83 -12.57
C THR A 554 25.58 -10.82 -13.69
N PRO A 555 26.70 -11.03 -14.42
CA PRO A 555 27.05 -10.20 -15.57
C PRO A 555 25.93 -10.11 -16.60
N GLU A 556 25.20 -11.22 -16.81
CA GLU A 556 24.10 -11.29 -17.75
C GLU A 556 22.92 -10.41 -17.33
N ASN A 557 22.60 -10.34 -16.03
CA ASN A 557 21.50 -9.51 -15.54
C ASN A 557 21.88 -8.02 -15.55
N TYR A 558 23.10 -7.65 -15.17
CA TYR A 558 23.57 -6.27 -15.35
C TYR A 558 23.49 -5.83 -16.83
N ALA A 559 23.88 -6.69 -17.76
CA ALA A 559 23.80 -6.40 -19.19
C ALA A 559 22.35 -6.21 -19.72
N LYS A 560 21.36 -6.86 -19.10
CA LYS A 560 19.92 -6.66 -19.42
C LYS A 560 19.35 -5.36 -18.87
N HIS A 561 19.99 -4.78 -17.86
CA HIS A 561 19.53 -3.58 -17.15
C HIS A 561 20.56 -2.43 -17.22
N PRO A 562 21.00 -2.01 -18.43
CA PRO A 562 22.10 -1.06 -18.58
C PRO A 562 21.82 0.32 -17.98
N GLU A 563 20.56 0.77 -17.99
CA GLU A 563 20.16 2.06 -17.42
C GLU A 563 20.27 2.08 -15.89
N ALA A 564 19.87 0.99 -15.22
CA ALA A 564 20.02 0.83 -13.78
C ALA A 564 21.49 0.61 -13.39
N PHE A 565 22.23 -0.20 -14.16
CA PHE A 565 23.64 -0.49 -13.90
C PHE A 565 24.53 0.76 -13.99
N GLU A 566 24.15 1.76 -14.79
CA GLU A 566 24.88 3.03 -14.88
C GLU A 566 25.01 3.76 -13.54
N TYR A 567 24.04 3.64 -12.64
CA TYR A 567 24.14 4.22 -11.29
C TYR A 567 25.25 3.56 -10.46
N LEU A 568 25.44 2.25 -10.63
CA LEU A 568 26.38 1.44 -9.83
C LEU A 568 27.84 1.59 -10.29
N ARG A 569 28.07 2.09 -11.51
CA ARG A 569 29.43 2.32 -12.02
C ARG A 569 30.16 3.36 -11.18
N GLY A 570 31.33 2.98 -10.66
CA GLY A 570 32.17 3.84 -9.84
C GLY A 570 31.53 4.22 -8.50
N MET A 571 30.59 3.43 -7.97
CA MET A 571 29.96 3.68 -6.67
C MET A 571 31.03 3.75 -5.56
N PRO A 572 31.06 4.85 -4.76
CA PRO A 572 31.95 4.94 -3.61
C PRO A 572 31.59 3.90 -2.54
N ALA A 573 32.61 3.45 -1.80
CA ALA A 573 32.43 2.59 -0.63
C ALA A 573 32.90 3.27 0.68
N THR A 574 33.32 4.53 0.60
CA THR A 574 33.68 5.37 1.76
C THR A 574 33.19 6.78 1.50
N TRP A 575 32.85 7.49 2.57
CA TRP A 575 32.13 8.75 2.51
C TRP A 575 32.80 9.81 3.37
N ASP A 576 32.79 11.04 2.88
CA ASP A 576 33.31 12.19 3.61
C ASP A 576 32.36 12.64 4.72
N GLU A 577 31.06 12.43 4.49
CA GLU A 577 29.95 12.93 5.29
C GLU A 577 28.68 12.14 4.99
N SER A 578 27.80 11.96 5.98
CA SER A 578 26.54 11.23 5.86
C SER A 578 25.43 11.88 6.70
N HIS A 579 24.22 11.90 6.16
CA HIS A 579 22.99 12.39 6.81
C HIS A 579 21.86 11.37 6.59
N VAL A 580 21.02 11.15 7.62
CA VAL A 580 19.94 10.15 7.61
C VAL A 580 18.66 10.76 8.18
N ASP A 581 17.57 10.66 7.42
CA ASP A 581 16.21 10.95 7.89
C ASP A 581 15.33 9.70 7.75
N ALA A 582 14.47 9.43 8.74
CA ALA A 582 13.70 8.19 8.74
C ALA A 582 12.54 8.16 9.72
N GLN A 583 11.56 7.33 9.36
CA GLN A 583 10.62 6.73 10.29
C GLN A 583 10.90 5.22 10.33
N ILE A 584 11.42 4.72 11.46
CA ILE A 584 11.85 3.31 11.62
C ILE A 584 10.67 2.36 11.40
N GLY A 585 10.78 1.48 10.41
CA GLY A 585 9.72 0.55 9.99
C GLY A 585 8.93 1.01 8.76
N ASP A 586 9.06 2.28 8.36
CA ASP A 586 8.26 2.88 7.29
C ASP A 586 9.14 3.34 6.11
N HIS A 587 10.14 4.19 6.35
CA HIS A 587 11.02 4.72 5.29
C HIS A 587 12.36 5.22 5.82
N VAL A 588 13.36 5.26 4.94
CA VAL A 588 14.70 5.81 5.20
C VAL A 588 15.20 6.59 3.99
N THR A 589 15.65 7.81 4.24
CA THR A 589 16.40 8.66 3.31
C THR A 589 17.83 8.78 3.83
N THR A 590 18.81 8.50 3.00
CA THR A 590 20.23 8.64 3.35
C THR A 590 20.92 9.46 2.28
N ALA A 591 21.63 10.52 2.68
CA ALA A 591 22.49 11.31 1.81
C ALA A 591 23.95 11.13 2.24
N ARG A 592 24.86 10.84 1.31
CA ARG A 592 26.29 10.70 1.59
C ARG A 592 27.14 11.41 0.55
N ARG A 593 28.20 12.07 0.98
CA ARG A 593 29.11 12.81 0.10
C ARG A 593 30.40 12.05 -0.14
N SER A 594 30.88 12.04 -1.38
CA SER A 594 32.21 11.59 -1.76
C SER A 594 32.84 12.62 -2.71
N GLY A 595 33.88 13.30 -2.23
CA GLY A 595 34.40 14.50 -2.89
C GLY A 595 33.33 15.58 -2.99
N ASP A 596 33.05 16.04 -4.21
CA ASP A 596 32.04 17.06 -4.48
C ASP A 596 30.68 16.44 -4.88
N THR A 597 30.53 15.11 -4.88
CA THR A 597 29.32 14.42 -5.33
C THR A 597 28.54 13.88 -4.13
N TRP A 598 27.24 14.18 -4.10
CA TRP A 598 26.30 13.58 -3.15
C TRP A 598 25.56 12.42 -3.79
N TYR A 599 25.34 11.37 -3.00
CA TYR A 599 24.52 10.22 -3.35
C TYR A 599 23.37 10.16 -2.37
N VAL A 600 22.15 10.00 -2.85
CA VAL A 600 20.95 9.95 -2.00
C VAL A 600 20.18 8.68 -2.31
N GLY A 601 19.85 7.91 -1.28
CA GLY A 601 19.02 6.72 -1.37
C GLY A 601 17.77 6.86 -0.52
N VAL A 602 16.60 6.61 -1.11
CA VAL A 602 15.30 6.59 -0.43
C VAL A 602 14.70 5.21 -0.58
N VAL A 603 14.29 4.59 0.53
CA VAL A 603 13.64 3.27 0.55
C VAL A 603 12.41 3.29 1.46
N ALA A 604 11.39 2.50 1.11
CA ALA A 604 10.15 2.37 1.86
C ALA A 604 9.79 0.91 2.18
N ASP A 605 8.94 0.75 3.18
CA ASP A 605 8.21 -0.48 3.51
C ASP A 605 7.20 -0.87 2.41
N GLU A 606 6.33 -1.84 2.65
CA GLU A 606 5.36 -2.35 1.67
C GLU A 606 4.23 -1.38 1.28
N VAL A 607 4.22 -0.14 1.79
CA VAL A 607 3.18 0.86 1.57
C VAL A 607 3.65 1.90 0.55
N ASP A 608 2.79 2.22 -0.43
CA ASP A 608 3.05 3.31 -1.39
C ASP A 608 3.17 4.64 -0.64
N ARG A 609 4.22 5.42 -0.91
CA ARG A 609 4.54 6.65 -0.17
C ARG A 609 5.04 7.74 -1.10
N THR A 610 4.88 8.99 -0.69
CA THR A 610 5.55 10.12 -1.34
C THR A 610 6.23 10.95 -0.27
N LEU A 611 7.54 11.11 -0.43
CA LEU A 611 8.40 11.79 0.53
C LEU A 611 9.00 13.03 -0.12
N ASP A 612 9.02 14.13 0.63
CA ASP A 612 9.74 15.33 0.24
C ASP A 612 11.19 15.20 0.72
N VAL A 613 12.15 15.33 -0.19
CA VAL A 613 13.59 15.24 0.08
C VAL A 613 14.22 16.62 -0.15
N PRO A 614 14.39 17.43 0.91
CA PRO A 614 15.15 18.67 0.82
C PRO A 614 16.60 18.40 0.40
N LEU A 615 17.16 19.27 -0.43
CA LEU A 615 18.55 19.19 -0.89
C LEU A 615 19.45 20.20 -0.18
N ASP A 616 19.10 20.61 1.04
CA ASP A 616 19.83 21.60 1.83
C ASP A 616 21.24 21.16 2.28
N VAL A 617 21.57 19.87 2.10
CA VAL A 617 22.94 19.32 2.21
C VAL A 617 23.88 19.81 1.11
N LEU A 618 23.36 20.37 0.01
CA LEU A 618 24.18 20.88 -1.10
C LEU A 618 24.82 22.24 -0.77
N ASP A 619 25.93 22.55 -1.43
CA ASP A 619 26.63 23.82 -1.22
C ASP A 619 25.79 25.02 -1.70
N ASP A 620 25.63 26.03 -0.82
CA ASP A 620 24.90 27.26 -1.14
C ASP A 620 25.49 27.98 -2.37
N GLY A 621 24.62 28.40 -3.29
CA GLY A 621 24.99 29.07 -4.53
C GLY A 621 25.64 28.17 -5.60
N VAL A 622 25.73 26.86 -5.40
CA VAL A 622 26.21 25.89 -6.40
C VAL A 622 25.03 25.18 -7.07
N THR A 623 25.08 25.10 -8.40
CA THR A 623 24.11 24.30 -9.17
C THR A 623 24.66 22.89 -9.38
N TYR A 624 23.84 21.88 -9.10
CA TYR A 624 24.14 20.47 -9.29
C TYR A 624 23.30 19.89 -10.42
N VAL A 625 23.78 18.81 -11.02
CA VAL A 625 22.97 17.91 -11.83
C VAL A 625 22.41 16.84 -10.91
N ALA A 626 21.09 16.73 -10.83
CA ALA A 626 20.41 15.59 -10.24
C ALA A 626 20.16 14.53 -11.31
N GLU A 627 20.89 13.42 -11.24
CA GLU A 627 20.56 12.20 -11.96
C GLU A 627 19.75 11.29 -11.02
N VAL A 628 18.49 11.00 -11.38
CA VAL A 628 17.54 10.31 -10.49
C VAL A 628 17.09 9.00 -11.15
N TRP A 629 17.24 7.89 -10.43
CA TRP A 629 16.70 6.56 -10.76
C TRP A 629 15.56 6.26 -9.79
N ALA A 630 14.32 6.22 -10.27
CA ALA A 630 13.12 6.04 -9.46
C ALA A 630 12.25 4.90 -9.98
N ASP A 631 11.29 4.44 -9.16
CA ASP A 631 10.22 3.55 -9.61
C ASP A 631 9.40 4.20 -10.73
N ALA A 632 9.28 3.54 -11.89
CA ALA A 632 8.58 4.08 -13.06
C ALA A 632 7.07 4.28 -12.86
N GLN A 633 6.40 4.86 -13.86
CA GLN A 633 4.95 5.05 -13.90
C GLN A 633 4.14 3.74 -13.78
N ASP A 634 4.65 2.64 -14.33
CA ASP A 634 4.02 1.31 -14.32
C ASP A 634 4.71 0.35 -13.35
N ALA A 635 5.58 0.86 -12.47
CA ALA A 635 6.22 0.07 -11.45
C ALA A 635 5.19 -0.44 -10.43
N SER A 636 5.43 -1.66 -9.94
CA SER A 636 4.68 -2.26 -8.85
C SER A 636 5.55 -3.36 -8.27
N TRP A 637 5.78 -3.36 -6.96
CA TRP A 637 6.67 -4.37 -6.41
C TRP A 637 6.17 -5.80 -6.61
N LYS A 638 4.86 -6.05 -6.66
CA LYS A 638 4.31 -7.38 -6.94
C LYS A 638 4.15 -7.68 -8.43
N GLY A 639 3.79 -6.67 -9.22
CA GLY A 639 3.45 -6.84 -10.64
C GLY A 639 4.62 -6.60 -11.59
N ASN A 640 5.26 -5.45 -11.49
CA ASN A 640 6.31 -4.97 -12.39
C ASN A 640 7.44 -4.29 -11.60
N PRO A 641 8.24 -5.07 -10.85
CA PRO A 641 9.20 -4.51 -9.90
C PRO A 641 10.52 -4.04 -10.54
N THR A 642 10.73 -4.31 -11.84
CA THR A 642 11.97 -3.96 -12.54
C THR A 642 11.90 -2.66 -13.33
N ALA A 643 10.71 -2.04 -13.41
CA ALA A 643 10.50 -0.82 -14.15
C ALA A 643 11.07 0.40 -13.40
N ILE A 644 12.04 1.06 -14.01
CA ILE A 644 12.67 2.27 -13.50
C ILE A 644 12.49 3.43 -14.48
N GLU A 645 12.53 4.65 -13.95
CA GLU A 645 12.62 5.88 -14.73
C GLU A 645 13.93 6.59 -14.37
N VAL A 646 14.64 7.09 -15.38
CA VAL A 646 15.87 7.87 -15.20
C VAL A 646 15.68 9.29 -15.70
N THR A 647 15.83 10.27 -14.81
CA THR A 647 15.71 11.69 -15.16
C THR A 647 16.98 12.47 -14.84
N ARG A 648 17.18 13.59 -15.54
CA ARG A 648 18.29 14.52 -15.32
C ARG A 648 17.79 15.94 -15.30
N SER A 649 18.09 16.68 -14.24
CA SER A 649 17.69 18.08 -14.09
C SER A 649 18.73 18.87 -13.30
N LEU A 650 18.67 20.20 -13.41
CA LEU A 650 19.48 21.11 -12.58
C LEU A 650 18.77 21.37 -11.26
N VAL A 651 19.50 21.25 -10.15
CA VAL A 651 19.02 21.52 -8.79
C VAL A 651 20.01 22.39 -8.01
N THR A 652 19.55 22.93 -6.91
CA THR A 652 20.28 23.75 -5.94
C THR A 652 19.90 23.32 -4.51
N ALA A 653 20.56 23.89 -3.51
CA ALA A 653 20.23 23.63 -2.10
C ALA A 653 18.81 24.06 -1.69
N ASP A 654 18.16 24.93 -2.47
CA ASP A 654 16.79 25.40 -2.22
C ASP A 654 15.71 24.42 -2.73
N ASP A 655 16.10 23.41 -3.52
CA ASP A 655 15.16 22.48 -4.13
C ASP A 655 14.73 21.35 -3.18
N VAL A 656 13.49 20.88 -3.37
CA VAL A 656 12.92 19.73 -2.67
C VAL A 656 12.49 18.71 -3.71
N VAL A 657 13.19 17.58 -3.77
CA VAL A 657 12.88 16.50 -4.70
C VAL A 657 11.77 15.62 -4.13
N SER A 658 10.71 15.42 -4.90
CA SER A 658 9.65 14.47 -4.54
C SER A 658 10.08 13.04 -4.88
N ALA A 659 10.07 12.16 -3.88
CA ALA A 659 10.29 10.73 -4.02
C ALA A 659 8.96 9.99 -3.93
N SER A 660 8.36 9.68 -5.09
CA SER A 660 7.12 8.89 -5.18
C SER A 660 7.48 7.41 -5.29
N LEU A 661 7.28 6.66 -4.21
CA LEU A 661 7.69 5.26 -4.05
C LEU A 661 6.47 4.36 -4.13
N VAL A 662 6.54 3.29 -4.92
CA VAL A 662 5.62 2.17 -4.70
C VAL A 662 6.02 1.45 -3.41
N GLY A 663 5.13 0.65 -2.83
CA GLY A 663 5.46 -0.21 -1.71
C GLY A 663 6.63 -1.10 -2.09
N ALA A 664 7.56 -1.32 -1.17
CA ALA A 664 8.86 -1.96 -1.38
C ALA A 664 9.73 -1.31 -2.46
N GLY A 665 9.44 -0.04 -2.76
CA GLY A 665 10.07 0.78 -3.80
C GLY A 665 11.28 1.56 -3.29
N GLY A 666 11.85 2.36 -4.19
CA GLY A 666 13.02 3.17 -3.87
C GLY A 666 13.34 4.23 -4.91
N GLN A 667 14.22 5.15 -4.53
CA GLN A 667 14.74 6.19 -5.41
C GLN A 667 16.21 6.46 -5.07
N ALA A 668 17.06 6.44 -6.09
CA ALA A 668 18.50 6.68 -5.97
C ALA A 668 18.90 7.92 -6.78
N LEU A 669 19.70 8.80 -6.19
CA LEU A 669 20.15 10.04 -6.81
C LEU A 669 21.67 10.13 -6.80
N ARG A 670 22.23 10.65 -7.89
CA ARG A 670 23.61 11.14 -7.96
C ARG A 670 23.58 12.64 -8.26
N LEU A 671 24.06 13.43 -7.31
CA LEU A 671 24.08 14.90 -7.34
C LEU A 671 25.53 15.37 -7.48
N ARG A 672 25.93 15.78 -8.68
CA ARG A 672 27.29 16.28 -8.97
C ARG A 672 27.26 17.75 -9.38
N PRO A 673 28.31 18.54 -9.12
CA PRO A 673 28.35 19.93 -9.58
C PRO A 673 28.14 20.01 -11.09
N ALA A 674 27.32 20.97 -11.53
CA ALA A 674 27.00 21.14 -12.93
C ALA A 674 28.21 21.68 -13.71
N THR A 675 28.55 21.02 -14.81
CA THR A 675 29.55 21.53 -15.75
C THR A 675 28.93 22.63 -16.61
N ALA A 676 29.77 23.39 -17.32
CA ALA A 676 29.29 24.39 -18.27
C ALA A 676 28.41 23.81 -19.39
N GLN A 677 28.59 22.52 -19.72
CA GLN A 677 27.75 21.83 -20.69
C GLN A 677 26.38 21.48 -20.08
N ASP A 678 26.35 20.94 -18.86
CA ASP A 678 25.10 20.60 -18.17
C ASP A 678 24.19 21.84 -18.02
N LEU A 679 24.76 22.99 -17.63
CA LEU A 679 24.05 24.27 -17.52
C LEU A 679 23.45 24.76 -18.84
N ALA A 680 23.97 24.29 -19.99
CA ALA A 680 23.48 24.65 -21.31
C ALA A 680 22.44 23.66 -21.86
N GLU A 681 22.42 22.42 -21.36
CA GLU A 681 21.65 21.31 -21.94
C GLU A 681 20.48 20.85 -21.06
N LEU A 682 20.59 20.98 -19.73
CA LEU A 682 19.58 20.50 -18.79
C LEU A 682 18.64 21.62 -18.34
N ALA A 683 17.38 21.25 -18.13
CA ALA A 683 16.38 22.14 -17.53
C ALA A 683 16.44 22.07 -15.98
N PRO A 684 16.02 23.13 -15.28
CA PRO A 684 15.78 23.07 -13.84
C PRO A 684 14.79 21.96 -13.46
N TYR A 685 14.93 21.42 -12.27
CA TYR A 685 13.95 20.51 -11.69
C TYR A 685 12.60 21.23 -11.51
N GLU A 686 11.51 20.54 -11.86
CA GLU A 686 10.16 21.01 -11.55
C GLU A 686 9.44 19.96 -10.73
N ARG A 687 9.03 20.34 -9.50
CA ARG A 687 8.22 19.46 -8.63
C ARG A 687 6.94 19.02 -9.37
N PRO A 688 6.47 17.78 -9.17
CA PRO A 688 5.22 17.31 -9.75
C PRO A 688 4.05 18.27 -9.52
N ARG A 689 3.26 18.50 -10.57
CA ARG A 689 2.01 19.27 -10.53
C ARG A 689 0.97 18.50 -11.33
N LEU A 690 -0.06 18.02 -10.64
CA LEU A 690 -1.07 17.14 -11.19
C LEU A 690 -2.35 17.91 -11.47
N ASP A 691 -2.79 17.90 -12.73
CA ASP A 691 -3.99 18.60 -13.17
C ASP A 691 -4.80 17.75 -14.15
N LEU A 692 -6.08 18.08 -14.34
CA LEU A 692 -6.88 17.50 -15.39
C LEU A 692 -6.50 18.07 -16.77
N ALA A 693 -6.12 17.20 -17.68
CA ALA A 693 -5.88 17.53 -19.08
C ALA A 693 -7.19 17.50 -19.87
N GLY A 694 -7.94 18.59 -19.78
CA GLY A 694 -9.22 18.74 -20.46
C GLY A 694 -10.42 18.41 -19.58
N ALA A 695 -11.62 18.47 -20.16
CA ALA A 695 -12.86 18.20 -19.45
C ALA A 695 -13.04 16.69 -19.25
N PRO A 696 -13.39 16.22 -18.03
CA PRO A 696 -13.78 14.84 -17.82
C PRO A 696 -14.99 14.47 -18.68
N GLU A 697 -14.99 13.27 -19.21
CA GLU A 697 -16.13 12.69 -19.91
C GLU A 697 -16.91 11.80 -18.95
N ALA A 698 -18.24 11.90 -18.96
CA ALA A 698 -19.11 11.07 -18.15
C ALA A 698 -20.26 10.53 -19.00
N VAL A 699 -20.57 9.26 -18.81
CA VAL A 699 -21.67 8.57 -19.46
C VAL A 699 -22.54 7.93 -18.38
N TYR A 700 -23.72 8.52 -18.17
CA TYR A 700 -24.74 7.92 -17.32
C TYR A 700 -25.53 6.88 -18.10
N ASP A 701 -25.56 5.65 -17.58
CA ASP A 701 -26.46 4.60 -18.03
C ASP A 701 -27.69 4.56 -17.09
N PRO A 702 -28.86 5.06 -17.54
CA PRO A 702 -30.08 5.04 -16.75
C PRO A 702 -30.63 3.63 -16.52
N VAL A 703 -30.21 2.64 -17.30
CA VAL A 703 -30.68 1.26 -17.16
C VAL A 703 -30.03 0.60 -15.96
N THR A 704 -28.70 0.61 -15.94
CA THR A 704 -27.92 0.02 -14.85
C THR A 704 -27.83 0.94 -13.64
N GLY A 705 -28.13 2.24 -13.81
CA GLY A 705 -28.00 3.23 -12.76
C GLY A 705 -26.54 3.56 -12.45
N THR A 706 -25.65 3.47 -13.45
CA THR A 706 -24.21 3.69 -13.26
C THR A 706 -23.72 4.88 -14.07
N VAL A 707 -22.65 5.53 -13.60
CA VAL A 707 -21.96 6.62 -14.31
C VAL A 707 -20.53 6.19 -14.59
N GLY A 708 -20.19 5.97 -15.85
CA GLY A 708 -18.81 5.78 -16.28
C GLY A 708 -18.14 7.13 -16.48
N VAL A 709 -17.07 7.40 -15.75
CA VAL A 709 -16.30 8.65 -15.83
C VAL A 709 -14.91 8.35 -16.37
N THR A 710 -14.43 9.19 -17.30
CA THR A 710 -13.06 9.14 -17.83
C THR A 710 -12.43 10.52 -17.71
N ALA A 711 -11.24 10.57 -17.10
CA ALA A 711 -10.49 11.79 -16.86
C ALA A 711 -9.03 11.59 -17.25
N THR A 712 -8.46 12.52 -18.00
CA THR A 712 -7.03 12.51 -18.31
C THR A 712 -6.29 13.37 -17.28
N VAL A 713 -5.33 12.78 -16.59
CA VAL A 713 -4.44 13.47 -15.64
C VAL A 713 -3.14 13.83 -16.34
N ALA A 714 -2.65 15.05 -16.18
CA ALA A 714 -1.32 15.48 -16.60
C ALA A 714 -0.42 15.72 -15.39
N ASN A 715 0.85 15.35 -15.51
CA ASN A 715 1.91 15.75 -14.59
C ASN A 715 2.84 16.74 -15.29
N ALA A 716 2.83 18.02 -14.88
CA ALA A 716 3.67 19.06 -15.48
C ALA A 716 5.08 19.13 -14.88
N GLY A 717 5.40 18.32 -13.87
CA GLY A 717 6.74 18.27 -13.27
C GLY A 717 7.70 17.34 -13.99
N THR A 718 8.91 17.18 -13.45
CA THR A 718 9.99 16.36 -14.04
C THR A 718 10.06 14.94 -13.50
N SER A 719 9.41 14.63 -12.38
CA SER A 719 9.43 13.31 -11.75
C SER A 719 8.05 12.68 -11.69
N VAL A 720 8.00 11.35 -11.60
CA VAL A 720 6.76 10.60 -11.36
C VAL A 720 6.07 11.05 -10.07
N ALA A 721 4.74 11.09 -10.11
CA ALA A 721 3.91 11.31 -8.94
C ALA A 721 2.67 10.43 -8.98
N GLU A 722 2.17 10.09 -7.81
CA GLU A 722 0.90 9.40 -7.65
C GLU A 722 -0.25 10.40 -7.66
N ALA A 723 -1.27 10.10 -8.45
CA ALA A 723 -2.48 10.88 -8.63
C ALA A 723 -3.69 10.02 -8.26
N HIS A 724 -4.69 10.61 -7.62
CA HIS A 724 -6.02 10.02 -7.50
C HIS A 724 -7.08 11.07 -7.81
N LEU A 725 -8.28 10.64 -8.19
CA LEU A 725 -9.38 11.54 -8.50
C LEU A 725 -10.15 11.89 -7.23
N VAL A 726 -10.61 13.13 -7.16
CA VAL A 726 -11.45 13.67 -6.10
C VAL A 726 -12.73 14.18 -6.74
N LEU A 727 -13.88 13.70 -6.26
CA LEU A 727 -15.21 14.11 -6.70
C LEU A 727 -15.90 14.85 -5.56
N ASP A 728 -16.30 16.10 -5.81
CA ASP A 728 -16.99 16.97 -4.85
C ASP A 728 -16.26 17.08 -3.49
N GLY A 729 -14.93 16.98 -3.51
CA GLY A 729 -14.06 17.04 -2.32
C GLY A 729 -13.79 15.69 -1.65
N GLU A 730 -14.34 14.59 -2.16
CA GLU A 730 -14.11 13.23 -1.63
C GLU A 730 -13.26 12.39 -2.60
N SER A 731 -12.26 11.68 -2.08
CA SER A 731 -11.40 10.80 -2.88
C SER A 731 -12.20 9.64 -3.46
N VAL A 732 -12.03 9.40 -4.76
CA VAL A 732 -12.67 8.29 -5.47
C VAL A 732 -11.80 7.04 -5.35
N THR A 733 -12.33 5.99 -4.74
CA THR A 733 -11.63 4.71 -4.58
C THR A 733 -11.30 4.07 -5.93
N GLY A 734 -10.13 3.44 -6.02
CA GLY A 734 -9.69 2.74 -7.23
C GLY A 734 -9.20 3.64 -8.37
N THR A 735 -9.08 4.96 -8.15
CA THR A 735 -8.58 5.91 -9.16
C THR A 735 -7.11 6.30 -8.98
N THR A 736 -6.40 5.63 -8.08
CA THR A 736 -4.97 5.88 -7.85
C THR A 736 -4.14 5.41 -9.03
N ALA A 737 -3.28 6.28 -9.56
CA ALA A 737 -2.36 5.97 -10.62
C ALA A 737 -1.13 6.88 -10.59
N ARG A 738 0.03 6.31 -10.92
CA ARG A 738 1.26 7.07 -11.12
C ARG A 738 1.26 7.72 -12.50
N VAL A 739 1.78 8.94 -12.59
CA VAL A 739 1.92 9.72 -13.83
C VAL A 739 3.36 10.22 -13.93
N GLY A 740 4.08 9.82 -14.97
CA GLY A 740 5.48 10.22 -15.20
C GLY A 740 5.62 11.72 -15.45
N GLY A 741 6.82 12.27 -15.24
CA GLY A 741 7.08 13.69 -15.44
C GLY A 741 6.84 14.13 -16.89
N GLY A 742 6.04 15.18 -17.10
CA GLY A 742 5.64 15.68 -18.42
C GLY A 742 4.67 14.77 -19.18
N GLN A 743 4.15 13.73 -18.55
CA GLN A 743 3.25 12.75 -19.17
C GLN A 743 1.79 12.98 -18.78
N THR A 744 0.90 12.28 -19.49
CA THR A 744 -0.53 12.23 -19.21
C THR A 744 -1.00 10.79 -19.06
N ARG A 745 -2.00 10.55 -18.21
CA ARG A 745 -2.60 9.24 -18.01
C ARG A 745 -4.12 9.35 -17.93
N GLU A 746 -4.81 8.56 -18.73
CA GLU A 746 -6.27 8.43 -18.65
C GLU A 746 -6.65 7.49 -17.51
N LEU A 747 -7.61 7.93 -16.69
CA LEU A 747 -8.20 7.19 -15.59
C LEU A 747 -9.70 7.08 -15.82
N SER A 748 -10.22 5.87 -15.69
CA SER A 748 -11.65 5.62 -15.81
C SER A 748 -12.16 4.88 -14.58
N PHE A 749 -13.36 5.24 -14.13
CA PHE A 749 -14.04 4.61 -13.02
C PHE A 749 -15.55 4.63 -13.23
N THR A 750 -16.25 3.74 -12.53
CA THR A 750 -17.72 3.65 -12.59
C THR A 750 -18.28 3.90 -11.20
N LEU A 751 -19.25 4.79 -11.09
CA LEU A 751 -19.99 5.06 -9.86
C LEU A 751 -21.42 4.52 -9.95
N ASP A 752 -21.99 4.14 -8.82
CA ASP A 752 -23.45 4.04 -8.71
C ASP A 752 -24.03 5.47 -8.72
N ALA A 753 -25.08 5.69 -9.51
CA ALA A 753 -25.69 7.01 -9.65
C ALA A 753 -26.30 7.54 -8.32
N THR A 754 -26.55 6.66 -7.34
CA THR A 754 -26.99 7.04 -6.00
C THR A 754 -25.85 7.54 -5.10
N GLU A 755 -24.60 7.27 -5.46
CA GLU A 755 -23.40 7.78 -4.78
C GLU A 755 -22.98 9.16 -5.32
N VAL A 756 -23.53 9.58 -6.47
CA VAL A 756 -23.25 10.88 -7.08
C VAL A 756 -24.25 11.92 -6.58
N ALA A 757 -23.73 13.06 -6.10
CA ALA A 757 -24.57 14.20 -5.78
C ALA A 757 -25.31 14.68 -7.04
N TYR A 758 -26.65 14.66 -7.03
CA TYR A 758 -27.45 15.08 -8.18
C TYR A 758 -27.49 16.61 -8.29
N ALA A 759 -26.70 17.15 -9.23
CA ALA A 759 -26.54 18.56 -9.50
C ALA A 759 -26.33 18.83 -11.00
N GLU A 760 -26.40 20.10 -11.41
CA GLU A 760 -26.11 20.52 -12.79
C GLU A 760 -24.65 20.22 -13.20
N HIS A 761 -23.73 20.38 -12.26
CA HIS A 761 -22.33 20.02 -12.38
C HIS A 761 -21.79 19.51 -11.04
N ASN A 762 -20.85 18.58 -11.13
CA ASN A 762 -20.00 18.12 -10.05
C ASN A 762 -18.57 18.65 -10.27
N GLU A 763 -17.79 18.75 -9.20
CA GLU A 763 -16.39 19.16 -9.25
C GLU A 763 -15.49 17.93 -9.23
N LEU A 764 -14.79 17.67 -10.32
CA LEU A 764 -13.75 16.64 -10.39
C LEU A 764 -12.38 17.30 -10.35
N ALA A 765 -11.50 16.83 -9.49
CA ALA A 765 -10.11 17.27 -9.43
C ALA A 765 -9.16 16.08 -9.37
N VAL A 766 -7.86 16.36 -9.49
CA VAL A 766 -6.79 15.40 -9.24
C VAL A 766 -6.10 15.81 -7.95
N ALA A 767 -5.84 14.85 -7.06
CA ALA A 767 -5.03 15.07 -5.88
C ALA A 767 -3.79 14.18 -5.89
N GLY A 768 -2.68 14.74 -5.43
CA GLY A 768 -1.47 14.01 -5.09
C GLY A 768 -1.55 13.39 -3.70
N THR A 769 -0.66 12.45 -3.42
CA THR A 769 -0.45 11.83 -2.10
C THR A 769 0.08 12.80 -1.05
N ASP A 770 0.71 13.90 -1.48
CA ASP A 770 1.15 15.01 -0.63
C ASP A 770 0.00 15.96 -0.23
N GLY A 771 -1.23 15.65 -0.62
CA GLY A 771 -2.43 16.44 -0.34
C GLY A 771 -2.60 17.66 -1.24
N THR A 772 -1.71 17.89 -2.21
CA THR A 772 -1.93 18.91 -3.23
C THR A 772 -3.09 18.51 -4.13
N THR A 773 -3.98 19.45 -4.45
CA THR A 773 -5.11 19.23 -5.36
C THR A 773 -4.98 20.20 -6.52
N GLY A 774 -5.06 19.67 -7.74
CA GLY A 774 -5.12 20.46 -8.97
C GLY A 774 -6.43 21.24 -9.10
N GLU A 775 -6.51 22.08 -10.12
CA GLU A 775 -7.71 22.89 -10.35
C GLU A 775 -8.92 22.00 -10.68
N PRO A 776 -10.07 22.16 -9.99
CA PRO A 776 -11.26 21.35 -10.25
C PRO A 776 -11.88 21.70 -11.61
N ALA A 777 -12.23 20.66 -12.37
CA ALA A 777 -13.04 20.77 -13.57
C ALA A 777 -14.51 20.48 -13.26
N ARG A 778 -15.40 21.26 -13.86
CA ARG A 778 -16.84 20.99 -13.81
C ARG A 778 -17.19 19.86 -14.78
N ALA A 779 -17.82 18.82 -14.27
CA ALA A 779 -18.32 17.69 -15.06
C ALA A 779 -19.81 17.49 -14.79
N ALA A 780 -20.61 17.32 -15.84
CA ALA A 780 -22.00 16.91 -15.70
C ALA A 780 -22.03 15.37 -15.64
N LEU A 781 -22.06 14.80 -14.42
CA LEU A 781 -22.04 13.35 -14.24
C LEU A 781 -23.41 12.70 -14.45
N LEU A 782 -24.47 13.44 -14.13
CA LEU A 782 -25.85 13.01 -14.26
C LEU A 782 -26.62 13.99 -15.15
N PRO A 783 -27.65 13.52 -15.89
CA PRO A 783 -28.46 14.38 -16.74
C PRO A 783 -29.25 15.39 -15.90
N PHE A 784 -29.11 16.68 -16.20
CA PHE A 784 -29.83 17.76 -15.52
C PHE A 784 -30.73 18.51 -16.52
N PRO A 785 -32.02 18.79 -16.20
CA PRO A 785 -32.96 19.29 -17.18
C PRO A 785 -32.77 20.79 -17.46
N ASP A 786 -32.67 21.14 -18.75
CA ASP A 786 -32.85 22.53 -19.20
C ASP A 786 -34.34 22.81 -19.38
N GLY A 787 -34.95 23.36 -18.32
CA GLY A 787 -36.39 23.71 -18.33
C GLY A 787 -36.76 24.68 -19.45
N ALA A 788 -35.90 25.64 -19.79
CA ALA A 788 -36.19 26.62 -20.84
C ALA A 788 -36.16 25.98 -22.23
N ALA A 789 -35.23 25.06 -22.47
CA ALA A 789 -35.19 24.30 -23.73
C ALA A 789 -36.39 23.36 -23.86
N LEU A 790 -36.76 22.66 -22.79
CA LEU A 790 -37.92 21.76 -22.76
C LEU A 790 -39.24 22.53 -22.97
N ASP A 791 -39.43 23.66 -22.31
CA ASP A 791 -40.62 24.50 -22.50
C ASP A 791 -40.69 25.06 -23.91
N ALA A 792 -39.57 25.55 -24.46
CA ALA A 792 -39.51 26.05 -25.83
C ALA A 792 -39.84 24.96 -26.86
N LEU A 793 -39.44 23.71 -26.58
CA LEU A 793 -39.74 22.55 -27.40
C LEU A 793 -41.26 22.26 -27.42
N VAL A 794 -41.89 22.25 -26.24
CA VAL A 794 -43.34 22.04 -26.09
C VAL A 794 -44.13 23.19 -26.75
N ASP A 795 -43.74 24.43 -26.51
CA ASP A 795 -44.38 25.62 -27.09
C ASP A 795 -44.23 25.67 -28.62
N SER A 796 -43.07 25.30 -29.15
CA SER A 796 -42.83 25.23 -30.59
C SER A 796 -43.70 24.17 -31.25
N ALA A 797 -43.77 22.97 -30.67
CA ALA A 797 -44.61 21.88 -31.18
C ALA A 797 -46.10 22.24 -31.12
N ARG A 798 -46.54 22.93 -30.06
CA ARG A 798 -47.89 23.48 -29.95
C ARG A 798 -48.17 24.53 -31.03
N ALA A 799 -47.28 25.51 -31.21
CA ALA A 799 -47.44 26.57 -32.20
C ALA A 799 -47.44 26.05 -33.65
N GLY A 800 -46.70 24.97 -33.91
CA GLY A 800 -46.67 24.26 -35.20
C GLY A 800 -47.91 23.42 -35.50
N GLY A 801 -48.78 23.19 -34.50
CA GLY A 801 -49.94 22.31 -34.62
C GLY A 801 -49.62 20.82 -34.44
N ASP A 802 -48.40 20.50 -34.00
CA ASP A 802 -47.93 19.14 -33.73
C ASP A 802 -48.34 18.64 -32.33
N LEU A 803 -48.81 19.54 -31.45
CA LEU A 803 -49.42 19.21 -30.16
C LEU A 803 -50.75 19.96 -30.00
N ASP A 804 -51.78 19.25 -29.52
CA ASP A 804 -53.01 19.93 -29.09
C ASP A 804 -52.84 20.72 -27.78
N ASP A 805 -53.67 21.74 -27.57
CA ASP A 805 -53.56 22.66 -26.43
C ASP A 805 -53.63 21.95 -25.06
N ALA A 806 -54.41 20.88 -24.96
CA ALA A 806 -54.60 20.14 -23.71
C ALA A 806 -53.35 19.30 -23.38
N THR A 807 -52.78 18.65 -24.39
CA THR A 807 -51.57 17.83 -24.25
C THR A 807 -50.35 18.71 -24.00
N ALA A 808 -50.24 19.87 -24.66
CA ALA A 808 -49.16 20.83 -24.39
C ALA A 808 -49.19 21.35 -22.94
N ALA A 809 -50.38 21.67 -22.39
CA ALA A 809 -50.52 22.11 -21.01
C ALA A 809 -50.13 21.01 -19.99
N LEU A 810 -50.47 19.76 -20.29
CA LEU A 810 -50.09 18.61 -19.48
C LEU A 810 -48.58 18.36 -19.53
N LEU A 811 -47.97 18.36 -20.72
CA LEU A 811 -46.52 18.22 -20.90
C LEU A 811 -45.75 19.30 -20.13
N SER A 812 -46.18 20.56 -20.22
CA SER A 812 -45.58 21.67 -19.46
C SER A 812 -45.61 21.40 -17.95
N THR A 813 -46.70 20.83 -17.44
CA THR A 813 -46.80 20.46 -16.02
C THR A 813 -45.84 19.33 -15.63
N ARG A 814 -45.58 18.39 -16.54
CA ARG A 814 -44.62 17.29 -16.30
C ARG A 814 -43.17 17.78 -16.39
N VAL A 815 -42.88 18.71 -17.30
CA VAL A 815 -41.58 19.40 -17.38
C VAL A 815 -41.30 20.20 -16.11
N ASP A 816 -42.28 20.96 -15.60
CA ASP A 816 -42.17 21.67 -14.30
C ASP A 816 -41.79 20.71 -13.17
N ALA A 817 -42.40 19.53 -13.12
CA ALA A 817 -42.13 18.53 -12.09
C ALA A 817 -40.72 17.95 -12.20
N LEU A 818 -40.23 17.73 -13.42
CA LEU A 818 -38.86 17.29 -13.69
C LEU A 818 -37.85 18.34 -13.23
N VAL A 819 -38.06 19.61 -13.59
CA VAL A 819 -37.21 20.73 -13.17
C VAL A 819 -37.24 20.91 -11.64
N ALA A 820 -38.41 20.79 -11.02
CA ALA A 820 -38.54 20.89 -9.56
C ALA A 820 -37.83 19.73 -8.83
N ALA A 821 -37.93 18.51 -9.34
CA ALA A 821 -37.22 17.35 -8.79
C ALA A 821 -35.70 17.52 -8.91
N ALA A 822 -35.21 18.03 -10.05
CA ALA A 822 -33.80 18.34 -10.25
C ALA A 822 -33.29 19.46 -9.34
N ALA A 823 -34.07 20.53 -9.16
CA ALA A 823 -33.76 21.59 -8.20
C ALA A 823 -33.77 21.11 -6.73
N GLY A 824 -34.44 20.00 -6.44
CA GLY A 824 -34.43 19.32 -5.14
C GLY A 824 -33.31 18.31 -4.95
N SER A 825 -32.41 18.14 -5.93
CA SER A 825 -31.34 17.14 -5.92
C SER A 825 -31.83 15.69 -5.72
N ASP A 826 -33.00 15.36 -6.24
CA ASP A 826 -33.57 14.01 -6.19
C ASP A 826 -33.59 13.36 -7.60
N LEU A 827 -32.58 12.53 -7.88
CA LEU A 827 -32.45 11.81 -9.15
C LEU A 827 -33.62 10.85 -9.36
N GLY A 828 -34.07 10.15 -8.31
CA GLY A 828 -35.19 9.21 -8.40
C GLY A 828 -36.48 9.92 -8.80
N ALA A 829 -36.81 11.04 -8.14
CA ALA A 829 -37.96 11.86 -8.48
C ALA A 829 -37.83 12.48 -9.88
N ALA A 830 -36.63 12.91 -10.29
CA ALA A 830 -36.41 13.42 -11.63
C ALA A 830 -36.65 12.35 -12.71
N ARG A 831 -36.17 11.11 -12.49
CA ARG A 831 -36.43 10.00 -13.41
C ARG A 831 -37.91 9.65 -13.50
N VAL A 832 -38.64 9.64 -12.38
CA VAL A 832 -40.10 9.44 -12.38
C VAL A 832 -40.84 10.58 -13.11
N ALA A 833 -40.40 11.83 -12.93
CA ALA A 833 -40.96 12.97 -13.64
C ALA A 833 -40.68 12.92 -15.15
N ALA A 834 -39.45 12.58 -15.55
CA ALA A 834 -39.07 12.35 -16.94
C ALA A 834 -39.92 11.23 -17.57
N GLN A 835 -40.14 10.13 -16.85
CA GLN A 835 -41.03 9.05 -17.29
C GLN A 835 -42.47 9.53 -17.52
N SER A 836 -42.95 10.45 -16.68
CA SER A 836 -44.29 11.02 -16.84
C SER A 836 -44.39 11.83 -18.14
N VAL A 837 -43.35 12.58 -18.52
CA VAL A 837 -43.27 13.26 -19.83
C VAL A 837 -43.37 12.25 -20.98
N ARG A 838 -42.54 11.20 -20.98
CA ARG A 838 -42.58 10.12 -21.99
C ARG A 838 -43.95 9.42 -22.04
N THR A 839 -44.54 9.17 -20.88
CA THR A 839 -45.85 8.50 -20.76
C THR A 839 -46.97 9.34 -21.38
N VAL A 840 -46.98 10.65 -21.16
CA VAL A 840 -47.96 11.55 -21.80
C VAL A 840 -47.86 11.47 -23.32
N LEU A 841 -46.65 11.44 -23.89
CA LEU A 841 -46.47 11.38 -25.34
C LEU A 841 -46.94 10.05 -25.94
N LEU A 842 -46.54 8.93 -25.32
CA LEU A 842 -46.79 7.59 -25.83
C LEU A 842 -48.25 7.12 -25.63
N THR A 843 -48.99 7.73 -24.71
CA THR A 843 -50.40 7.40 -24.44
C THR A 843 -51.39 8.27 -25.21
N ARG A 844 -50.91 9.07 -26.19
CA ARG A 844 -51.72 9.94 -27.05
C ARG A 844 -51.63 9.49 -28.51
N GLY A 845 -52.75 9.62 -29.24
CA GLY A 845 -52.83 9.26 -30.66
C GLY A 845 -52.13 10.29 -31.56
N PRO A 846 -51.93 9.98 -32.85
CA PRO A 846 -51.24 10.83 -33.82
C PRO A 846 -51.97 12.16 -34.11
N ALA A 847 -53.25 12.26 -33.78
CA ALA A 847 -54.03 13.50 -33.90
C ALA A 847 -53.78 14.50 -32.76
N GLN A 848 -53.21 14.04 -31.64
CA GLN A 848 -53.02 14.83 -30.42
C GLN A 848 -51.54 15.20 -30.20
N VAL A 849 -50.66 14.30 -30.63
CA VAL A 849 -49.21 14.46 -30.68
C VAL A 849 -48.79 13.98 -32.06
N ALA A 850 -48.11 14.79 -32.86
CA ALA A 850 -47.52 14.36 -34.13
C ALA A 850 -46.17 13.65 -33.89
N ASP A 851 -45.72 12.82 -34.84
CA ASP A 851 -44.48 12.04 -34.65
C ASP A 851 -43.24 12.93 -34.48
N ALA A 852 -43.20 14.10 -35.13
CA ALA A 852 -42.11 15.07 -34.94
C ALA A 852 -42.03 15.58 -33.50
N ALA A 853 -43.17 15.85 -32.86
CA ALA A 853 -43.22 16.28 -31.46
C ALA A 853 -42.89 15.12 -30.50
N LEU A 854 -43.37 13.91 -30.78
CA LEU A 854 -43.00 12.71 -30.02
C LEU A 854 -41.48 12.51 -30.04
N THR A 855 -40.86 12.47 -31.23
CA THR A 855 -39.41 12.27 -31.36
C THR A 855 -38.62 13.37 -30.65
N ALA A 856 -39.00 14.63 -30.83
CA ALA A 856 -38.26 15.75 -30.27
C ALA A 856 -38.34 15.79 -28.73
N VAL A 857 -39.53 15.57 -28.13
CA VAL A 857 -39.73 15.65 -26.68
C VAL A 857 -39.24 14.39 -25.97
N ASP A 858 -39.38 13.21 -26.58
CA ASP A 858 -38.89 11.95 -26.02
C ASP A 858 -37.36 11.91 -25.96
N ALA A 859 -36.69 12.41 -27.01
CA ALA A 859 -35.22 12.56 -27.02
C ALA A 859 -34.72 13.47 -25.88
N ALA A 860 -35.53 14.42 -25.46
CA ALA A 860 -35.17 15.35 -24.38
C ALA A 860 -35.32 14.74 -22.97
N VAL A 861 -35.97 13.59 -22.82
CA VAL A 861 -36.07 12.86 -21.53
C VAL A 861 -35.38 11.50 -21.54
N GLU A 862 -34.90 11.07 -22.71
CA GLU A 862 -34.11 9.86 -22.91
C GLU A 862 -32.89 9.74 -21.99
N PRO A 863 -32.11 10.80 -21.69
CA PRO A 863 -30.96 10.69 -20.78
C PRO A 863 -31.30 10.13 -19.38
N TRP A 864 -32.53 10.30 -18.89
CA TRP A 864 -32.98 9.78 -17.59
C TRP A 864 -33.55 8.36 -17.64
N LEU A 865 -33.96 7.91 -18.82
CA LEU A 865 -34.83 6.74 -19.00
C LEU A 865 -34.23 5.66 -19.90
N GLY A 866 -33.28 6.03 -20.75
CA GLY A 866 -32.73 5.19 -21.81
C GLY A 866 -33.71 4.99 -22.96
N GLU A 867 -33.38 4.04 -23.82
CA GLU A 867 -34.21 3.67 -24.97
C GLU A 867 -35.60 3.18 -24.53
N ARG A 868 -36.56 3.26 -25.46
CA ARG A 868 -37.90 2.73 -25.24
C ARG A 868 -37.86 1.21 -25.32
N VAL A 869 -37.84 0.56 -24.16
CA VAL A 869 -38.04 -0.88 -24.00
C VAL A 869 -39.36 -1.17 -23.30
N GLY A 870 -39.77 -2.43 -23.22
CA GLY A 870 -40.94 -2.83 -22.43
C GLY A 870 -42.25 -2.15 -22.84
N LEU A 871 -43.03 -1.68 -21.87
CA LEU A 871 -44.33 -1.06 -22.12
C LEU A 871 -44.26 0.22 -22.97
N PRO A 872 -43.28 1.13 -22.80
CA PRO A 872 -43.02 2.21 -23.75
C PRO A 872 -42.80 1.76 -25.20
N HIS A 873 -42.07 0.67 -25.41
CA HIS A 873 -41.89 0.09 -26.75
C HIS A 873 -43.21 -0.38 -27.34
N VAL A 874 -44.02 -1.12 -26.57
CA VAL A 874 -45.35 -1.60 -27.03
C VAL A 874 -46.27 -0.43 -27.40
N LEU A 875 -46.24 0.67 -26.64
CA LEU A 875 -47.00 1.88 -26.97
C LEU A 875 -46.48 2.58 -28.24
N ALA A 876 -45.16 2.60 -28.47
CA ALA A 876 -44.58 3.13 -29.69
C ALA A 876 -44.97 2.29 -30.92
N GLU A 877 -44.93 0.96 -30.82
CA GLU A 877 -45.37 0.06 -31.89
C GLU A 877 -46.88 0.20 -32.17
N LEU A 878 -47.71 0.37 -31.13
CA LEU A 878 -49.14 0.62 -31.29
C LEU A 878 -49.40 1.88 -32.12
N ARG A 879 -48.60 2.92 -31.86
CA ARG A 879 -48.67 4.18 -32.59
C ARG A 879 -48.18 4.02 -34.04
N THR A 880 -47.10 3.29 -34.27
CA THR A 880 -46.62 2.95 -35.63
C THR A 880 -47.70 2.22 -36.43
N ALA A 881 -48.40 1.26 -35.81
CA ALA A 881 -49.51 0.54 -36.41
C ALA A 881 -50.69 1.47 -36.77
N GLU A 882 -50.98 2.46 -35.93
CA GLU A 882 -52.05 3.43 -36.17
C GLU A 882 -51.70 4.43 -37.29
N VAL A 883 -50.48 4.97 -37.31
CA VAL A 883 -50.01 5.95 -38.32
C VAL A 883 -49.90 5.29 -39.70
N SER A 884 -49.41 4.05 -39.76
CA SER A 884 -49.32 3.27 -41.01
C SER A 884 -50.68 2.77 -41.53
N GLY A 885 -51.75 2.91 -40.73
CA GLY A 885 -53.08 2.36 -41.03
C GLY A 885 -53.18 0.85 -40.86
N GLY A 886 -52.18 0.21 -40.25
CA GLY A 886 -52.19 -1.21 -39.87
C GLY A 886 -53.19 -1.55 -38.77
N LEU A 887 -53.64 -0.55 -38.00
CA LEU A 887 -54.73 -0.66 -37.04
C LEU A 887 -55.64 0.58 -37.15
N ALA A 888 -56.97 0.40 -37.19
CA ALA A 888 -57.89 1.53 -37.25
C ALA A 888 -57.81 2.36 -35.96
N ALA A 889 -57.97 3.68 -36.06
CA ALA A 889 -57.84 4.59 -34.90
C ALA A 889 -58.76 4.22 -33.72
N THR A 890 -59.94 3.64 -33.98
CA THR A 890 -60.85 3.15 -32.93
C THR A 890 -60.30 1.95 -32.18
N ASP A 891 -59.65 1.03 -32.89
CA ASP A 891 -59.08 -0.19 -32.32
C ASP A 891 -57.77 0.14 -31.61
N ALA A 892 -56.95 1.03 -32.19
CA ALA A 892 -55.75 1.55 -31.55
C ALA A 892 -56.09 2.27 -30.23
N ALA A 893 -57.15 3.07 -30.19
CA ALA A 893 -57.62 3.71 -28.96
C ALA A 893 -58.08 2.70 -27.89
N ALA A 894 -58.74 1.60 -28.29
CA ALA A 894 -59.20 0.55 -27.38
C ALA A 894 -58.06 -0.25 -26.76
N VAL A 895 -56.92 -0.39 -27.46
CA VAL A 895 -55.69 -1.03 -26.95
C VAL A 895 -54.83 -0.07 -26.12
N ARG A 896 -54.82 1.22 -26.48
CA ARG A 896 -53.98 2.25 -25.83
C ARG A 896 -54.32 2.47 -24.36
N GLU A 897 -55.61 2.52 -23.98
CA GLU A 897 -56.00 2.76 -22.59
C GLU A 897 -55.52 1.66 -21.64
N PRO A 898 -55.72 0.37 -21.93
CA PRO A 898 -55.18 -0.71 -21.11
C PRO A 898 -53.65 -0.70 -21.01
N LEU A 899 -52.93 -0.40 -22.10
CA LEU A 899 -51.46 -0.27 -22.05
C LEU A 899 -51.00 0.92 -21.20
N ALA A 900 -51.68 2.06 -21.29
CA ALA A 900 -51.42 3.20 -20.42
C ALA A 900 -51.66 2.84 -18.93
N ALA A 901 -52.70 2.05 -18.65
CA ALA A 901 -52.97 1.54 -17.29
C ALA A 901 -51.88 0.59 -16.80
N ALA A 902 -51.31 -0.23 -17.68
CA ALA A 902 -50.17 -1.10 -17.36
C ALA A 902 -48.93 -0.28 -16.98
N VAL A 903 -48.59 0.79 -17.72
CA VAL A 903 -47.46 1.68 -17.38
C VAL A 903 -47.62 2.30 -15.98
N ARG A 904 -48.82 2.81 -15.66
CA ARG A 904 -49.10 3.37 -14.32
C ARG A 904 -49.02 2.34 -13.20
N ALA A 905 -49.54 1.14 -13.44
CA ALA A 905 -49.46 0.05 -12.47
C ALA A 905 -48.00 -0.37 -12.24
N ALA A 906 -47.21 -0.49 -13.30
CA ALA A 906 -45.80 -0.85 -13.22
C ALA A 906 -44.97 0.23 -12.51
N THR A 907 -45.26 1.52 -12.74
CA THR A 907 -44.60 2.65 -12.02
C THR A 907 -44.83 2.58 -10.51
N ARG A 908 -45.95 2.00 -10.06
CA ARG A 908 -46.33 1.80 -8.65
C ARG A 908 -45.94 0.44 -8.09
N ASP A 909 -45.21 -0.37 -8.86
CA ASP A 909 -44.86 -1.75 -8.51
C ASP A 909 -46.08 -2.66 -8.23
N ASP A 910 -47.20 -2.41 -8.91
CA ASP A 910 -48.44 -3.21 -8.77
C ASP A 910 -48.54 -4.26 -9.89
N GLY A 911 -47.78 -5.35 -9.74
CA GLY A 911 -47.72 -6.44 -10.72
C GLY A 911 -49.08 -7.08 -11.03
N GLU A 912 -50.00 -7.15 -10.07
CA GLU A 912 -51.34 -7.67 -10.32
C GLU A 912 -52.16 -6.73 -11.22
N ALA A 913 -52.10 -5.42 -10.97
CA ALA A 913 -52.76 -4.44 -11.82
C ALA A 913 -52.14 -4.38 -13.21
N VAL A 914 -50.82 -4.54 -13.34
CA VAL A 914 -50.13 -4.71 -14.63
C VAL A 914 -50.72 -5.91 -15.38
N GLY A 915 -50.80 -7.09 -14.74
CA GLY A 915 -51.36 -8.29 -15.35
C GLY A 915 -52.81 -8.13 -15.81
N ARG A 916 -53.66 -7.48 -15.00
CA ARG A 916 -55.05 -7.18 -15.37
C ARG A 916 -55.14 -6.22 -16.57
N ALA A 917 -54.32 -5.18 -16.59
CA ALA A 917 -54.28 -4.20 -17.65
C ALA A 917 -53.80 -4.80 -18.98
N LEU A 918 -52.73 -5.60 -18.95
CA LEU A 918 -52.25 -6.33 -20.14
C LEU A 918 -53.25 -7.37 -20.64
N GLY A 919 -53.99 -8.03 -19.75
CA GLY A 919 -55.09 -8.91 -20.15
C GLY A 919 -56.22 -8.20 -20.90
N ARG A 920 -56.54 -6.96 -20.52
CA ARG A 920 -57.49 -6.12 -21.26
C ARG A 920 -56.93 -5.65 -22.60
N ALA A 921 -55.65 -5.30 -22.66
CA ALA A 921 -54.96 -4.94 -23.91
C ALA A 921 -55.01 -6.10 -24.92
N ALA A 922 -54.70 -7.32 -24.47
CA ALA A 922 -54.78 -8.53 -25.28
C ALA A 922 -56.21 -8.78 -25.79
N THR A 923 -57.22 -8.64 -24.93
CA THR A 923 -58.63 -8.78 -25.31
C THR A 923 -59.05 -7.76 -26.38
N ALA A 924 -58.55 -6.52 -26.29
CA ALA A 924 -58.83 -5.49 -27.28
C ALA A 924 -58.14 -5.77 -28.63
N LEU A 925 -56.93 -6.33 -28.61
CA LEU A 925 -56.21 -6.76 -29.81
C LEU A 925 -56.91 -7.96 -30.50
N ASP A 926 -57.39 -8.94 -29.73
CA ASP A 926 -58.15 -10.09 -30.26
C ASP A 926 -59.47 -9.67 -30.93
N ALA A 927 -60.02 -8.52 -30.54
CA ALA A 927 -61.25 -7.97 -31.12
C ALA A 927 -61.02 -7.12 -32.37
N ALA A 928 -59.78 -6.72 -32.63
CA ALA A 928 -59.40 -5.96 -33.81
C ALA A 928 -59.30 -6.87 -35.06
N PRO A 929 -59.42 -6.33 -36.29
CA PRO A 929 -59.27 -7.13 -37.51
C PRO A 929 -57.88 -7.78 -37.61
N ASP A 930 -57.85 -9.07 -37.97
CA ASP A 930 -56.60 -9.81 -38.17
C ASP A 930 -55.67 -9.11 -39.17
N GLY A 931 -54.43 -8.86 -38.76
CA GLY A 931 -53.41 -8.24 -39.59
C GLY A 931 -52.02 -8.31 -38.95
N PRO A 932 -50.94 -8.07 -39.73
CA PRO A 932 -49.56 -8.19 -39.24
C PRO A 932 -49.29 -7.31 -38.02
N ALA A 933 -49.79 -6.07 -38.01
CA ALA A 933 -49.60 -5.14 -36.91
C ALA A 933 -50.31 -5.59 -35.61
N ALA A 934 -51.54 -6.10 -35.71
CA ALA A 934 -52.27 -6.64 -34.57
C ALA A 934 -51.60 -7.91 -34.01
N ALA A 935 -51.03 -8.76 -34.88
CA ALA A 935 -50.28 -9.94 -34.46
C ALA A 935 -48.97 -9.60 -33.74
N THR A 936 -48.19 -8.65 -34.28
CA THR A 936 -46.96 -8.16 -33.62
C THR A 936 -47.27 -7.55 -32.25
N LEU A 937 -48.29 -6.69 -32.16
CA LEU A 937 -48.71 -6.10 -30.89
C LEU A 937 -49.23 -7.15 -29.90
N GLY A 938 -49.98 -8.15 -30.38
CA GLY A 938 -50.45 -9.27 -29.56
C GLY A 938 -49.28 -10.06 -28.96
N ALA A 939 -48.24 -10.32 -29.76
CA ALA A 939 -47.03 -10.99 -29.29
C ALA A 939 -46.29 -10.17 -28.24
N LEU A 940 -46.06 -8.88 -28.48
CA LEU A 940 -45.39 -7.99 -27.52
C LEU A 940 -46.17 -7.84 -26.19
N VAL A 941 -47.50 -7.76 -26.25
CA VAL A 941 -48.36 -7.71 -25.05
C VAL A 941 -48.34 -9.03 -24.28
N ALA A 942 -48.30 -10.16 -24.98
CA ALA A 942 -48.17 -11.48 -24.37
C ALA A 942 -46.79 -11.68 -23.72
N ALA A 943 -45.73 -11.24 -24.39
CA ALA A 943 -44.36 -11.28 -23.87
C ALA A 943 -44.25 -10.56 -22.54
N GLN A 944 -44.89 -9.40 -22.42
CA GLN A 944 -45.00 -8.64 -21.18
C GLN A 944 -45.84 -9.36 -20.09
N ARG A 945 -46.24 -10.61 -20.22
CA ARG A 945 -46.99 -11.33 -19.17
C ARG A 945 -46.29 -12.60 -18.70
N GLU A 946 -45.26 -13.03 -19.41
CA GLU A 946 -44.69 -14.37 -19.26
C GLU A 946 -43.22 -14.28 -18.86
N GLU A 947 -42.90 -14.87 -17.70
CA GLU A 947 -41.53 -15.15 -17.29
C GLU A 947 -41.08 -16.47 -17.92
N LEU A 948 -39.83 -16.54 -18.36
CA LEU A 948 -39.26 -17.74 -18.95
C LEU A 948 -38.19 -18.32 -18.03
N VAL A 949 -38.32 -19.60 -17.71
CA VAL A 949 -37.31 -20.37 -16.96
C VAL A 949 -36.65 -21.35 -17.91
N LEU A 950 -35.36 -21.17 -18.13
CA LEU A 950 -34.55 -21.97 -19.04
C LEU A 950 -33.51 -22.77 -18.23
N GLU A 951 -33.69 -24.08 -18.13
CA GLU A 951 -32.81 -24.97 -17.38
C GLU A 951 -31.39 -24.97 -17.99
N ALA A 952 -30.37 -24.64 -17.20
CA ALA A 952 -29.01 -24.43 -17.70
C ALA A 952 -28.40 -25.71 -18.27
N GLU A 953 -28.77 -26.87 -17.70
CA GLU A 953 -28.32 -28.18 -18.15
C GLU A 953 -29.05 -28.71 -19.39
N ALA A 954 -30.16 -28.09 -19.78
CA ALA A 954 -30.82 -28.37 -21.05
C ALA A 954 -30.15 -27.63 -22.22
N GLY A 955 -29.26 -26.69 -21.93
CA GLY A 955 -28.46 -25.94 -22.89
C GLY A 955 -27.25 -26.69 -23.45
N THR A 956 -26.52 -26.03 -24.35
CA THR A 956 -25.24 -26.53 -24.89
C THR A 956 -24.13 -26.23 -23.90
N LEU A 957 -23.48 -27.28 -23.38
CA LEU A 957 -22.33 -27.18 -22.48
C LEU A 957 -21.02 -27.33 -23.27
N SER A 958 -20.05 -26.43 -23.03
CA SER A 958 -18.78 -26.41 -23.75
C SER A 958 -17.58 -26.07 -22.84
N GLY A 959 -16.36 -26.17 -23.37
CA GLY A 959 -15.10 -25.85 -22.67
C GLY A 959 -14.81 -26.65 -21.39
N GLY A 960 -15.56 -27.73 -21.13
CA GLY A 960 -15.45 -28.54 -19.91
C GLY A 960 -16.57 -28.36 -18.90
N ALA A 961 -17.56 -27.50 -19.19
CA ALA A 961 -18.78 -27.45 -18.41
C ALA A 961 -19.52 -28.80 -18.51
N ILE A 962 -20.15 -29.22 -17.40
CA ILE A 962 -20.86 -30.50 -17.30
C ILE A 962 -22.19 -30.33 -16.55
N THR A 963 -23.14 -31.22 -16.82
CA THR A 963 -24.34 -31.39 -16.00
C THR A 963 -23.99 -32.15 -14.72
N SER A 964 -24.45 -31.67 -13.57
CA SER A 964 -24.30 -32.34 -12.27
C SER A 964 -25.61 -32.44 -11.50
N LYS A 965 -25.60 -33.30 -10.48
CA LYS A 965 -26.71 -33.56 -9.53
C LYS A 965 -26.22 -33.75 -8.10
N GLU A 966 -24.96 -33.39 -7.84
CA GLU A 966 -24.23 -33.76 -6.62
C GLU A 966 -24.82 -33.15 -5.32
N HIS A 967 -25.61 -32.10 -5.44
CA HIS A 967 -26.27 -31.41 -4.33
C HIS A 967 -27.76 -31.17 -4.66
N PRO A 968 -28.69 -31.26 -3.70
CA PRO A 968 -30.12 -31.10 -3.95
C PRO A 968 -30.55 -29.62 -4.09
N GLY A 969 -31.77 -29.38 -4.57
CA GLY A 969 -32.41 -28.05 -4.60
C GLY A 969 -32.42 -27.36 -5.97
N TYR A 970 -31.85 -27.99 -6.99
CA TYR A 970 -31.91 -27.59 -8.41
C TYR A 970 -33.28 -27.93 -9.05
N THR A 971 -33.64 -27.24 -10.12
CA THR A 971 -34.82 -27.48 -10.97
C THR A 971 -34.49 -28.40 -12.14
N GLY A 972 -35.47 -28.74 -12.99
CA GLY A 972 -35.22 -29.61 -14.13
C GLY A 972 -34.60 -30.97 -13.79
N THR A 973 -33.53 -31.31 -14.50
CA THR A 973 -32.85 -32.61 -14.44
C THR A 973 -31.47 -32.54 -13.80
N GLY A 974 -30.89 -31.36 -13.62
CA GLY A 974 -29.55 -31.14 -13.07
C GLY A 974 -29.22 -29.66 -13.00
N PHE A 975 -27.93 -29.34 -13.01
CA PHE A 975 -27.43 -27.95 -13.12
C PHE A 975 -26.08 -27.94 -13.85
N ALA A 976 -25.70 -26.79 -14.40
CA ALA A 976 -24.40 -26.57 -15.04
C ALA A 976 -23.29 -26.34 -14.00
N ARG A 977 -22.15 -27.02 -14.18
CA ARG A 977 -20.97 -26.98 -13.30
C ARG A 977 -19.68 -26.92 -14.10
N THR A 978 -18.57 -26.56 -13.45
CA THR A 978 -17.20 -26.52 -14.01
C THR A 978 -16.96 -25.31 -14.92
N LEU A 979 -17.59 -24.18 -14.59
CA LEU A 979 -17.36 -22.88 -15.22
C LEU A 979 -16.12 -22.21 -14.60
N SER A 980 -14.95 -22.86 -14.67
CA SER A 980 -13.76 -22.48 -13.90
C SER A 980 -12.46 -22.36 -14.71
N ARG A 981 -12.56 -22.38 -16.03
CA ARG A 981 -11.40 -22.23 -16.94
C ARG A 981 -11.83 -21.58 -18.24
N GLU A 982 -10.89 -20.90 -18.90
CA GLU A 982 -11.12 -20.19 -20.17
C GLU A 982 -11.86 -21.08 -21.19
N GLY A 983 -12.98 -20.56 -21.68
CA GLY A 983 -13.85 -21.22 -22.64
C GLY A 983 -14.93 -22.14 -22.06
N ALA A 984 -14.93 -22.44 -20.75
CA ALA A 984 -16.03 -23.19 -20.12
C ALA A 984 -17.33 -22.36 -20.14
N ALA A 985 -18.40 -22.93 -20.69
CA ALA A 985 -19.65 -22.20 -20.89
C ALA A 985 -20.89 -23.11 -20.89
N PHE A 986 -22.05 -22.50 -20.66
CA PHE A 986 -23.35 -23.06 -21.03
C PHE A 986 -24.15 -22.01 -21.80
N THR A 987 -24.92 -22.44 -22.81
CA THR A 987 -25.82 -21.58 -23.57
C THR A 987 -27.19 -22.24 -23.71
N VAL A 988 -28.26 -21.51 -23.39
CA VAL A 988 -29.66 -21.94 -23.51
C VAL A 988 -30.34 -21.23 -24.67
N ASP A 989 -31.20 -21.96 -25.37
CA ASP A 989 -31.99 -21.44 -26.50
C ASP A 989 -33.12 -20.55 -25.98
N VAL A 990 -33.28 -19.35 -26.55
CA VAL A 990 -34.31 -18.36 -26.17
C VAL A 990 -35.51 -18.33 -27.13
N SER A 991 -35.76 -19.38 -27.90
CA SER A 991 -36.88 -19.49 -28.87
C SER A 991 -38.29 -19.33 -28.27
N GLY A 992 -38.44 -19.35 -26.94
CA GLY A 992 -39.68 -18.98 -26.24
C GLY A 992 -39.83 -17.47 -25.95
N ALA A 993 -38.78 -16.68 -26.14
CA ALA A 993 -38.78 -15.23 -25.99
C ALA A 993 -39.35 -14.55 -27.24
N THR A 994 -39.98 -13.40 -27.04
CA THR A 994 -40.60 -12.64 -28.13
C THR A 994 -39.59 -11.63 -28.70
N PRO A 995 -39.29 -11.65 -30.00
CA PRO A 995 -38.43 -10.66 -30.63
C PRO A 995 -38.93 -9.22 -30.41
N GLY A 996 -38.00 -8.29 -30.21
CA GLY A 996 -38.27 -6.90 -29.83
C GLY A 996 -38.58 -6.69 -28.35
N THR A 997 -38.38 -7.71 -27.48
CA THR A 997 -38.65 -7.60 -26.04
C THR A 997 -37.34 -7.57 -25.25
N ALA A 998 -37.23 -6.59 -24.35
CA ALA A 998 -36.17 -6.56 -23.34
C ALA A 998 -36.55 -7.43 -22.14
N TYR A 999 -35.61 -8.22 -21.65
CA TYR A 999 -35.74 -9.09 -20.49
C TYR A 999 -34.68 -8.77 -19.46
N GLU A 1000 -35.06 -8.74 -18.19
CA GLU A 1000 -34.15 -8.88 -17.07
C GLU A 1000 -33.76 -10.36 -16.90
N VAL A 1001 -32.49 -10.65 -17.13
CA VAL A 1001 -31.92 -11.99 -17.06
C VAL A 1001 -31.22 -12.18 -15.72
N SER A 1002 -31.69 -13.13 -14.92
CA SER A 1002 -31.02 -13.54 -13.69
C SER A 1002 -30.70 -15.03 -13.72
N PHE A 1003 -29.67 -15.42 -12.98
CA PHE A 1003 -29.20 -16.79 -12.94
C PHE A 1003 -29.43 -17.34 -11.55
N ARG A 1004 -30.17 -18.45 -11.45
CA ARG A 1004 -30.27 -19.18 -10.19
C ARG A 1004 -28.97 -19.97 -9.99
N TYR A 1005 -28.22 -19.67 -8.94
CA TYR A 1005 -26.86 -20.18 -8.76
C TYR A 1005 -26.56 -20.61 -7.33
N ALA A 1006 -25.49 -21.40 -7.18
CA ALA A 1006 -24.83 -21.65 -5.92
C ALA A 1006 -23.35 -21.22 -6.01
N ASN A 1007 -22.90 -20.41 -5.03
CA ASN A 1007 -21.49 -20.05 -4.82
C ASN A 1007 -21.11 -20.35 -3.36
N GLY A 1008 -20.29 -21.38 -3.16
CA GLY A 1008 -19.78 -21.80 -1.86
C GLY A 1008 -18.25 -21.69 -1.75
N MET A 1009 -17.66 -20.66 -2.35
CA MET A 1009 -16.21 -20.46 -2.35
C MET A 1009 -15.69 -20.08 -0.97
N VAL A 1010 -14.48 -20.56 -0.64
CA VAL A 1010 -13.80 -20.34 0.66
C VAL A 1010 -12.40 -19.75 0.49
N VAL A 1011 -12.02 -19.42 -0.75
CA VAL A 1011 -10.75 -18.79 -1.11
C VAL A 1011 -11.08 -17.50 -1.85
N ALA A 1012 -10.41 -16.40 -1.50
CA ALA A 1012 -10.64 -15.11 -2.13
C ALA A 1012 -10.28 -15.11 -3.64
N PRO A 1013 -10.97 -14.32 -4.48
CA PRO A 1013 -12.16 -13.53 -4.16
C PRO A 1013 -13.36 -14.44 -3.83
N LEU A 1014 -14.16 -14.10 -2.81
CA LEU A 1014 -15.27 -14.97 -2.36
C LEU A 1014 -16.47 -14.85 -3.30
N ASP A 1015 -16.74 -13.64 -3.74
CA ASP A 1015 -17.69 -13.33 -4.80
C ASP A 1015 -17.07 -13.68 -6.15
N ARG A 1016 -17.92 -14.14 -7.06
CA ARG A 1016 -17.48 -14.64 -8.36
C ARG A 1016 -18.10 -13.83 -9.48
N GLN A 1017 -17.47 -13.91 -10.64
CA GLN A 1017 -17.87 -13.20 -11.84
C GLN A 1017 -17.67 -14.10 -13.04
N LEU A 1018 -18.63 -14.08 -13.96
CA LEU A 1018 -18.55 -14.72 -15.28
C LEU A 1018 -19.09 -13.76 -16.34
N SER A 1019 -18.59 -13.90 -17.56
CA SER A 1019 -19.07 -13.15 -18.72
C SER A 1019 -20.44 -13.67 -19.19
N LEU A 1020 -21.42 -12.75 -19.35
CA LEU A 1020 -22.73 -12.99 -19.96
C LEU A 1020 -22.58 -13.08 -21.48
N THR A 1021 -23.15 -14.10 -22.10
CA THR A 1021 -23.17 -14.24 -23.56
C THR A 1021 -24.58 -14.22 -24.13
N VAL A 1022 -24.76 -13.50 -25.23
CA VAL A 1022 -25.95 -13.52 -26.09
C VAL A 1022 -25.47 -13.89 -27.48
N ASP A 1023 -26.05 -14.94 -28.07
CA ASP A 1023 -25.61 -15.50 -29.37
C ASP A 1023 -24.10 -15.75 -29.44
N ASP A 1024 -23.57 -16.36 -28.37
CA ASP A 1024 -22.14 -16.64 -28.16
C ASP A 1024 -21.22 -15.39 -28.13
N THR A 1025 -21.79 -14.18 -28.16
CA THR A 1025 -21.06 -12.92 -28.02
C THR A 1025 -21.14 -12.43 -26.58
N SER A 1026 -20.00 -12.06 -25.98
CA SER A 1026 -20.00 -11.49 -24.63
C SER A 1026 -20.62 -10.10 -24.63
N VAL A 1027 -21.58 -9.86 -23.75
CA VAL A 1027 -22.33 -8.59 -23.63
C VAL A 1027 -22.20 -7.93 -22.25
N GLY A 1028 -21.29 -8.44 -21.40
CA GLY A 1028 -21.06 -7.93 -20.05
C GLY A 1028 -20.65 -9.03 -19.09
N THR A 1029 -20.63 -8.71 -17.79
CA THR A 1029 -20.30 -9.67 -16.72
C THR A 1029 -21.42 -9.73 -15.67
N VAL A 1030 -21.61 -10.89 -15.07
CA VAL A 1030 -22.57 -11.11 -13.98
C VAL A 1030 -21.83 -11.45 -12.70
N ALA A 1031 -22.17 -10.77 -11.62
CA ALA A 1031 -21.66 -11.05 -10.28
C ALA A 1031 -22.47 -12.16 -9.60
N PHE A 1032 -21.76 -13.01 -8.86
CA PHE A 1032 -22.25 -14.14 -8.11
C PHE A 1032 -21.73 -14.06 -6.67
N PRO A 1033 -22.39 -13.27 -5.81
CA PRO A 1033 -22.03 -13.17 -4.40
C PRO A 1033 -21.90 -14.52 -3.69
N ASN A 1034 -21.05 -14.59 -2.66
CA ASN A 1034 -20.90 -15.79 -1.86
C ASN A 1034 -22.16 -16.04 -1.02
N LEU A 1035 -22.77 -17.23 -1.15
CA LEU A 1035 -24.01 -17.56 -0.42
C LEU A 1035 -23.73 -18.17 0.97
N GLY A 1036 -22.45 -18.28 1.34
CA GLY A 1036 -21.96 -18.69 2.66
C GLY A 1036 -20.83 -19.72 2.58
N GLN A 1037 -20.20 -20.00 3.72
CA GLN A 1037 -18.96 -20.80 3.80
C GLN A 1037 -19.09 -22.08 4.65
N ASP A 1038 -20.29 -22.37 5.17
CA ASP A 1038 -20.54 -23.56 5.98
C ASP A 1038 -20.63 -24.86 5.16
N ALA A 1039 -20.97 -25.98 5.81
CA ALA A 1039 -21.05 -27.30 5.18
C ALA A 1039 -22.14 -27.40 4.08
N ASP A 1040 -23.16 -26.53 4.12
CA ASP A 1040 -24.28 -26.50 3.18
C ASP A 1040 -24.13 -25.40 2.13
N ARG A 1041 -22.98 -24.73 2.06
CA ARG A 1041 -22.70 -23.63 1.12
C ARG A 1041 -23.05 -23.89 -0.34
N TRP A 1042 -22.79 -25.10 -0.85
CA TRP A 1042 -23.12 -25.49 -2.23
C TRP A 1042 -24.56 -26.02 -2.41
N ARG A 1043 -25.34 -26.07 -1.32
CA ARG A 1043 -26.77 -26.46 -1.33
C ARG A 1043 -27.70 -25.26 -1.26
N ARG A 1044 -27.16 -24.06 -1.05
CA ARG A 1044 -27.91 -22.80 -1.08
C ARG A 1044 -27.96 -22.27 -2.50
N TRP A 1045 -29.16 -21.91 -2.93
CA TRP A 1045 -29.43 -21.36 -4.24
C TRP A 1045 -29.95 -19.94 -4.07
N GLY A 1046 -29.30 -18.99 -4.75
CA GLY A 1046 -29.73 -17.59 -4.85
C GLY A 1046 -29.94 -17.21 -6.31
N PHE A 1047 -30.35 -15.97 -6.55
CA PHE A 1047 -30.39 -15.36 -7.88
C PHE A 1047 -29.28 -14.32 -7.97
N SER A 1048 -28.62 -14.24 -9.13
CA SER A 1048 -27.79 -13.08 -9.44
C SER A 1048 -28.67 -11.83 -9.53
N GLU A 1049 -28.05 -10.66 -9.43
CA GLU A 1049 -28.73 -9.43 -9.87
C GLU A 1049 -29.16 -9.58 -11.35
N PRO A 1050 -30.33 -9.05 -11.72
CA PRO A 1050 -30.82 -9.10 -13.09
C PRO A 1050 -29.97 -8.23 -14.01
N VAL A 1051 -29.74 -8.72 -15.24
CA VAL A 1051 -29.08 -7.97 -16.31
C VAL A 1051 -30.02 -7.84 -17.50
N ARG A 1052 -30.25 -6.62 -17.99
CA ARG A 1052 -31.12 -6.39 -19.15
C ARG A 1052 -30.50 -6.96 -20.43
N VAL A 1053 -31.29 -7.75 -21.18
CA VAL A 1053 -30.96 -8.28 -22.50
C VAL A 1053 -32.14 -8.06 -23.43
N THR A 1054 -31.90 -7.43 -24.58
CA THR A 1054 -32.90 -7.33 -25.66
C THR A 1054 -32.82 -8.54 -26.57
N VAL A 1055 -33.95 -9.20 -26.80
CA VAL A 1055 -34.07 -10.32 -27.74
C VAL A 1055 -34.58 -9.76 -29.07
N ASP A 1056 -33.74 -9.73 -30.10
CA ASP A 1056 -34.08 -9.23 -31.43
C ASP A 1056 -34.43 -10.36 -32.41
N GLU A 1057 -34.90 -9.99 -33.60
CA GLU A 1057 -35.15 -10.97 -34.67
C GLU A 1057 -33.82 -11.64 -35.09
N GLY A 1058 -33.65 -12.90 -34.69
CA GLY A 1058 -32.43 -13.67 -34.94
C GLY A 1058 -31.64 -14.03 -33.69
N THR A 1059 -31.97 -13.46 -32.53
CA THR A 1059 -31.39 -13.88 -31.25
C THR A 1059 -31.81 -15.31 -30.94
N ALA A 1060 -30.82 -16.16 -30.71
CA ALA A 1060 -30.95 -17.61 -30.61
C ALA A 1060 -30.56 -18.15 -29.23
N SER A 1061 -29.63 -17.52 -28.48
CA SER A 1061 -29.22 -18.04 -27.17
C SER A 1061 -28.74 -17.02 -26.14
N VAL A 1062 -28.83 -17.39 -24.86
CA VAL A 1062 -28.28 -16.66 -23.70
C VAL A 1062 -27.47 -17.64 -22.83
N GLY A 1063 -26.39 -17.21 -22.19
CA GLY A 1063 -25.55 -18.09 -21.39
C GLY A 1063 -24.48 -17.39 -20.56
N LEU A 1064 -23.63 -18.18 -19.92
CA LEU A 1064 -22.43 -17.69 -19.25
C LEU A 1064 -21.20 -18.39 -19.81
N ARG A 1065 -20.10 -17.64 -19.93
CA ARG A 1065 -18.78 -18.13 -20.36
C ARG A 1065 -17.72 -17.63 -19.39
N TYR A 1066 -16.75 -18.48 -19.10
CA TYR A 1066 -15.53 -18.07 -18.41
C TYR A 1066 -14.55 -17.49 -19.42
N ASP A 1067 -14.31 -16.18 -19.34
CA ASP A 1067 -13.31 -15.45 -20.13
C ASP A 1067 -12.07 -15.08 -19.31
N ARG A 1068 -11.01 -14.64 -20.00
CA ARG A 1068 -9.77 -14.17 -19.36
C ARG A 1068 -10.09 -12.94 -18.50
N GLY A 1069 -9.89 -13.06 -17.18
CA GLY A 1069 -10.23 -12.03 -16.19
C GLY A 1069 -11.36 -12.44 -15.25
N ASP A 1070 -12.20 -13.40 -15.65
CA ASP A 1070 -13.27 -13.92 -14.81
C ASP A 1070 -12.74 -14.75 -13.63
N THR A 1071 -13.51 -14.77 -12.54
CA THR A 1071 -13.16 -15.49 -11.31
C THR A 1071 -13.91 -16.83 -11.18
N GLY A 1072 -15.03 -16.99 -11.90
CA GLY A 1072 -15.77 -18.23 -12.17
C GLY A 1072 -16.06 -19.17 -11.00
N ASN A 1073 -16.12 -20.46 -11.31
CA ASN A 1073 -16.37 -21.58 -10.39
C ASN A 1073 -17.67 -21.49 -9.58
N VAL A 1074 -18.78 -21.28 -10.28
CA VAL A 1074 -20.15 -21.33 -9.72
C VAL A 1074 -20.95 -22.49 -10.32
N ASN A 1075 -22.00 -22.93 -9.63
CA ASN A 1075 -22.98 -23.88 -10.16
C ASN A 1075 -24.24 -23.11 -10.56
N VAL A 1076 -24.75 -23.31 -11.78
CA VAL A 1076 -25.91 -22.57 -12.30
C VAL A 1076 -27.04 -23.55 -12.61
N ASP A 1077 -28.19 -23.33 -11.98
CA ASP A 1077 -29.39 -24.16 -12.09
C ASP A 1077 -30.18 -23.82 -13.34
N HIS A 1078 -30.73 -22.60 -13.39
CA HIS A 1078 -31.48 -22.12 -14.53
C HIS A 1078 -31.27 -20.63 -14.75
N VAL A 1079 -31.64 -20.19 -15.94
CA VAL A 1079 -31.74 -18.78 -16.33
C VAL A 1079 -33.20 -18.37 -16.22
N LEU A 1080 -33.47 -17.27 -15.53
CA LEU A 1080 -34.78 -16.66 -15.42
C LEU A 1080 -34.79 -15.38 -16.25
N LEU A 1081 -35.68 -15.30 -17.24
CA LEU A 1081 -35.93 -14.11 -18.04
C LEU A 1081 -37.27 -13.51 -17.61
N VAL A 1082 -37.23 -12.33 -17.00
CA VAL A 1082 -38.40 -11.55 -16.63
C VAL A 1082 -38.56 -10.41 -17.64
N PRO A 1083 -39.72 -10.21 -18.29
CA PRO A 1083 -39.89 -9.10 -19.23
C PRO A 1083 -39.64 -7.77 -18.53
N ASP A 1084 -38.68 -7.00 -19.05
CA ASP A 1084 -38.42 -5.66 -18.56
C ASP A 1084 -39.60 -4.75 -18.93
N ARG A 1085 -40.10 -4.04 -17.92
CA ARG A 1085 -41.28 -3.18 -18.07
C ARG A 1085 -40.97 -1.85 -18.73
N GLY A 1086 -39.69 -1.47 -18.78
CA GLY A 1086 -39.21 -0.20 -19.30
C GLY A 1086 -39.71 0.99 -18.49
N VAL A 1087 -40.03 0.79 -17.21
CA VAL A 1087 -40.50 1.86 -16.32
C VAL A 1087 -39.64 1.97 -15.06
N VAL A 1088 -39.38 3.20 -14.66
CA VAL A 1088 -38.82 3.59 -13.38
C VAL A 1088 -39.91 3.44 -12.31
N VAL A 1089 -39.60 2.69 -11.26
CA VAL A 1089 -40.48 2.49 -10.10
C VAL A 1089 -40.29 3.66 -9.13
N GLY A 1090 -41.37 4.29 -8.67
CA GLY A 1090 -41.29 5.32 -7.65
C GLY A 1090 -40.92 4.73 -6.29
N SER A 1091 -39.97 5.32 -5.56
CA SER A 1091 -39.60 4.89 -4.22
C SER A 1091 -40.83 4.86 -3.32
N ALA A 1092 -41.22 3.66 -2.85
CA ALA A 1092 -42.44 3.40 -2.11
C ALA A 1092 -42.42 4.02 -0.70
N GLY A 1093 -42.73 5.31 -0.61
CA GLY A 1093 -43.12 5.98 0.62
C GLY A 1093 -44.56 5.64 1.01
N GLY A 1094 -44.81 4.40 1.43
CA GLY A 1094 -46.06 3.95 2.04
C GLY A 1094 -47.23 3.77 1.07
N ALA A 1095 -48.03 2.72 1.30
CA ALA A 1095 -49.25 2.42 0.55
C ALA A 1095 -50.23 3.62 0.54
N GLN A 1096 -50.10 4.50 -0.45
CA GLN A 1096 -51.12 5.47 -0.80
C GLN A 1096 -52.02 4.82 -1.84
N GLY A 1097 -53.31 4.73 -1.53
CA GLY A 1097 -54.33 4.27 -2.46
C GLY A 1097 -54.34 5.13 -3.73
N SER A 1098 -55.03 4.63 -4.76
CA SER A 1098 -55.19 5.23 -6.09
C SER A 1098 -55.75 6.66 -6.04
N ALA A 1099 -54.95 7.65 -5.67
CA ALA A 1099 -55.33 9.05 -5.69
C ALA A 1099 -55.22 9.59 -7.13
N ALA A 1100 -56.17 10.44 -7.53
CA ALA A 1100 -56.09 11.17 -8.78
C ALA A 1100 -55.00 12.22 -8.71
N ASP A 1101 -54.21 12.34 -9.77
CA ASP A 1101 -53.16 13.33 -9.90
C ASP A 1101 -53.77 14.71 -10.21
N LEU A 1102 -53.76 15.58 -9.21
CA LEU A 1102 -54.35 16.91 -9.26
C LEU A 1102 -53.33 17.97 -8.85
N ARG A 1103 -53.10 18.94 -9.73
CA ARG A 1103 -52.41 20.18 -9.37
C ARG A 1103 -53.44 21.24 -9.01
N VAL A 1104 -53.52 21.59 -7.73
CA VAL A 1104 -54.49 22.55 -7.21
C VAL A 1104 -53.80 23.85 -6.86
N GLU A 1105 -54.18 24.92 -7.53
CA GLU A 1105 -53.76 26.27 -7.23
C GLU A 1105 -54.90 27.05 -6.60
N VAL A 1106 -54.64 27.61 -5.42
CA VAL A 1106 -55.58 28.49 -4.74
C VAL A 1106 -54.97 29.87 -4.61
N GLN A 1107 -55.63 30.85 -5.22
CA GLN A 1107 -55.19 32.24 -5.16
C GLN A 1107 -56.34 33.14 -4.68
N PRO A 1108 -56.18 33.80 -3.53
CA PRO A 1108 -57.07 34.86 -3.13
C PRO A 1108 -56.76 36.12 -3.97
N ARG A 1109 -57.80 36.79 -4.49
CA ARG A 1109 -57.70 37.91 -5.43
C ARG A 1109 -58.62 39.05 -5.03
N CYS A 1110 -58.20 40.27 -5.33
CA CYS A 1110 -58.99 41.46 -5.13
C CYS A 1110 -59.63 41.92 -6.44
N LEU A 1111 -60.96 41.89 -6.50
CA LEU A 1111 -61.73 42.37 -7.65
C LEU A 1111 -62.71 43.44 -7.18
N ALA A 1112 -62.48 44.69 -7.61
CA ALA A 1112 -63.30 45.85 -7.27
C ALA A 1112 -63.53 46.05 -5.76
N GLY A 1113 -62.47 45.91 -4.95
CA GLY A 1113 -62.51 46.13 -3.50
C GLY A 1113 -63.20 45.01 -2.70
N LYS A 1114 -63.38 43.83 -3.29
CA LYS A 1114 -63.89 42.62 -2.63
C LYS A 1114 -62.93 41.47 -2.85
N ALA A 1115 -62.79 40.63 -1.83
CA ALA A 1115 -61.97 39.43 -1.90
C ALA A 1115 -62.73 38.29 -2.60
N TYR A 1116 -61.98 37.54 -3.41
CA TYR A 1116 -62.41 36.33 -4.08
C TYR A 1116 -61.37 35.25 -3.82
N VAL A 1117 -61.80 34.01 -3.59
CA VAL A 1117 -60.90 32.86 -3.57
C VAL A 1117 -61.05 32.14 -4.88
N ALA A 1118 -60.01 32.15 -5.71
CA ALA A 1118 -60.02 31.42 -6.96
C ALA A 1118 -59.29 30.09 -6.79
N VAL A 1119 -60.02 29.01 -7.07
CA VAL A 1119 -59.49 27.66 -7.05
C VAL A 1119 -59.42 27.18 -8.49
N ARG A 1120 -58.23 26.77 -8.91
CA ARG A 1120 -57.99 26.09 -10.18
C ARG A 1120 -57.44 24.71 -9.83
N ALA A 1121 -58.09 23.66 -10.31
CA ALA A 1121 -57.60 22.30 -10.22
C ALA A 1121 -57.37 21.78 -11.62
N LEU A 1122 -56.11 21.55 -11.98
CA LEU A 1122 -55.72 20.88 -13.21
C LEU A 1122 -55.88 19.37 -13.02
N ASN A 1123 -56.59 18.72 -13.93
CA ASN A 1123 -56.51 17.28 -14.05
C ASN A 1123 -55.16 16.94 -14.71
N ALA A 1124 -54.21 16.46 -13.89
CA ALA A 1124 -52.89 16.11 -14.35
C ALA A 1124 -52.80 14.65 -14.82
N GLU A 1125 -53.91 13.91 -14.91
CA GLU A 1125 -53.88 12.51 -15.36
C GLU A 1125 -53.34 12.35 -16.78
N ASP A 1126 -52.51 11.34 -17.01
CA ASP A 1126 -51.88 11.11 -18.32
C ASP A 1126 -52.79 10.29 -19.27
N VAL A 1127 -54.02 9.96 -18.88
CA VAL A 1127 -55.01 9.24 -19.72
C VAL A 1127 -56.28 10.04 -19.91
N PRO A 1128 -56.98 9.94 -21.07
CA PRO A 1128 -58.19 10.70 -21.41
C PRO A 1128 -59.41 10.32 -20.54
N VAL A 1129 -59.32 10.62 -19.25
CA VAL A 1129 -60.34 10.42 -18.22
C VAL A 1129 -60.84 11.77 -17.74
N GLY A 1130 -62.14 12.00 -17.88
CA GLY A 1130 -62.78 13.19 -17.31
C GLY A 1130 -62.90 13.02 -15.80
N LEU A 1131 -62.18 13.82 -15.02
CA LEU A 1131 -62.41 13.87 -13.57
C LEU A 1131 -63.56 14.81 -13.26
N THR A 1132 -64.45 14.39 -12.38
CA THR A 1132 -65.41 15.30 -11.76
C THR A 1132 -64.74 15.97 -10.58
N LEU A 1133 -64.38 17.25 -10.74
CA LEU A 1133 -63.69 18.04 -9.72
C LEU A 1133 -64.69 18.88 -8.94
N THR A 1134 -64.83 18.59 -7.66
CA THR A 1134 -65.59 19.40 -6.71
C THR A 1134 -64.64 20.32 -5.95
N LEU A 1135 -64.67 21.61 -6.30
CA LEU A 1135 -63.90 22.67 -5.68
C LEU A 1135 -64.69 23.22 -4.49
N THR A 1136 -64.25 22.98 -3.26
CA THR A 1136 -64.94 23.39 -2.04
C THR A 1136 -64.10 24.41 -1.28
N THR A 1137 -64.71 25.53 -0.90
CA THR A 1137 -64.14 26.54 -0.01
C THR A 1137 -65.14 26.89 1.08
N ALA A 1138 -64.72 27.64 2.10
CA ALA A 1138 -65.63 28.20 3.10
C ALA A 1138 -66.73 29.09 2.49
N PHE A 1139 -66.57 29.54 1.24
CA PHE A 1139 -67.45 30.49 0.56
C PHE A 1139 -68.38 29.85 -0.48
N GLY A 1140 -68.23 28.55 -0.73
CA GLY A 1140 -69.08 27.81 -1.64
C GLY A 1140 -68.37 26.60 -2.24
N GLU A 1141 -69.16 25.83 -2.97
CA GLU A 1141 -68.74 24.62 -3.66
C GLU A 1141 -69.11 24.71 -5.14
N ARG A 1142 -68.23 24.21 -6.01
CA ARG A 1142 -68.49 24.09 -7.45
C ARG A 1142 -67.94 22.77 -7.96
N THR A 1143 -68.84 21.97 -8.54
CA THR A 1143 -68.46 20.80 -9.31
C THR A 1143 -68.27 21.16 -10.79
N VAL A 1144 -67.14 20.75 -11.34
CA VAL A 1144 -66.84 20.75 -12.77
C VAL A 1144 -66.72 19.28 -13.18
N ALA A 1145 -67.71 18.80 -13.93
CA ALA A 1145 -67.71 17.42 -14.43
C ALA A 1145 -66.80 17.30 -15.66
N ASP A 1146 -66.34 16.08 -15.92
CA ASP A 1146 -65.62 15.70 -17.13
C ASP A 1146 -64.41 16.59 -17.45
N VAL A 1147 -63.67 17.02 -16.42
CA VAL A 1147 -62.44 17.78 -16.60
C VAL A 1147 -61.43 16.86 -17.27
N ALA A 1148 -61.26 17.04 -18.57
CA ALA A 1148 -60.30 16.28 -19.36
C ALA A 1148 -58.86 16.49 -18.84
N PRO A 1149 -57.95 15.55 -19.09
CA PRO A 1149 -56.52 15.75 -18.87
C PRO A 1149 -56.00 17.05 -19.46
N GLY A 1150 -55.14 17.74 -18.73
CA GLY A 1150 -54.60 19.04 -19.16
C GLY A 1150 -55.61 20.20 -19.09
N ALA A 1151 -56.90 19.91 -18.87
CA ALA A 1151 -57.92 20.91 -18.61
C ALA A 1151 -58.06 21.17 -17.09
N SER A 1152 -58.55 22.35 -16.74
CA SER A 1152 -58.74 22.71 -15.34
C SER A 1152 -60.22 22.92 -15.00
N GLY A 1153 -60.63 22.36 -13.88
CA GLY A 1153 -61.78 22.87 -13.15
C GLY A 1153 -61.40 24.20 -12.53
N TYR A 1154 -62.15 25.26 -12.83
CA TYR A 1154 -61.88 26.59 -12.29
C TYR A 1154 -63.14 27.21 -11.72
N GLN A 1155 -63.04 27.76 -10.51
CA GLN A 1155 -64.07 28.60 -9.94
C GLN A 1155 -63.46 29.70 -9.09
N SER A 1156 -63.98 30.91 -9.27
CA SER A 1156 -63.74 32.02 -8.35
C SER A 1156 -64.94 32.19 -7.41
N PHE A 1157 -64.72 32.03 -6.11
CA PHE A 1157 -65.73 32.14 -5.07
C PHE A 1157 -65.72 33.55 -4.50
N ALA A 1158 -66.82 34.28 -4.66
CA ALA A 1158 -66.98 35.61 -4.07
C ALA A 1158 -67.17 35.47 -2.55
N THR A 1159 -66.27 36.03 -1.76
CA THR A 1159 -66.36 35.92 -0.29
C THR A 1159 -67.37 36.90 0.30
N ARG A 1160 -67.77 37.90 -0.50
CA ARG A 1160 -68.65 39.03 -0.14
C ARG A 1160 -68.09 39.93 0.96
N ALA A 1161 -66.85 39.70 1.38
CA ALA A 1161 -66.09 40.52 2.32
C ALA A 1161 -64.94 41.25 1.60
N ARG A 1162 -64.36 42.24 2.28
CA ARG A 1162 -63.13 42.90 1.82
C ARG A 1162 -61.88 42.08 2.13
N ALA A 1163 -61.92 41.28 3.18
CA ALA A 1163 -60.83 40.43 3.61
C ALA A 1163 -61.28 38.96 3.74
N VAL A 1164 -60.33 38.05 3.59
CA VAL A 1164 -60.45 36.61 3.80
C VAL A 1164 -59.31 36.19 4.69
N GLU A 1165 -59.61 35.51 5.80
CA GLU A 1165 -58.59 34.93 6.67
C GLU A 1165 -58.02 33.64 6.06
N ALA A 1166 -56.84 33.24 6.55
CA ALA A 1166 -56.24 31.98 6.15
C ALA A 1166 -57.21 30.83 6.44
N SER A 1167 -57.48 30.02 5.43
CA SER A 1167 -58.42 28.90 5.50
C SER A 1167 -57.96 27.78 4.59
N THR A 1168 -58.75 26.71 4.44
CA THR A 1168 -58.40 25.60 3.56
C THR A 1168 -59.49 25.46 2.50
N ALA A 1169 -59.07 25.32 1.24
CA ALA A 1169 -59.92 24.84 0.16
C ALA A 1169 -59.68 23.34 -0.01
N THR A 1170 -60.71 22.60 -0.35
CA THR A 1170 -60.60 21.17 -0.63
C THR A 1170 -61.05 20.93 -2.06
N VAL A 1171 -60.22 20.27 -2.85
CA VAL A 1171 -60.62 19.75 -4.16
C VAL A 1171 -60.85 18.27 -4.01
N THR A 1172 -62.08 17.83 -4.27
CA THR A 1172 -62.41 16.41 -4.36
C THR A 1172 -62.49 16.01 -5.82
N ALA A 1173 -61.67 15.07 -6.27
CA ALA A 1173 -61.83 14.42 -7.56
C ALA A 1173 -62.59 13.10 -7.41
N HIS A 1174 -63.58 12.93 -8.26
CA HIS A 1174 -64.32 11.69 -8.43
C HIS A 1174 -64.20 11.25 -9.89
N GLY A 1175 -63.78 10.01 -10.12
CA GLY A 1175 -63.64 9.47 -11.47
C GLY A 1175 -63.37 7.97 -11.48
N VAL A 1176 -63.14 7.42 -12.66
CA VAL A 1176 -62.71 6.02 -12.85
C VAL A 1176 -61.36 6.03 -13.55
N LEU A 1177 -60.33 5.54 -12.86
CA LEU A 1177 -58.98 5.42 -13.40
C LEU A 1177 -58.64 3.95 -13.57
N GLY A 1178 -58.45 3.49 -14.82
CA GLY A 1178 -58.09 2.10 -15.12
C GLY A 1178 -59.15 1.06 -14.72
N GLY A 1179 -60.41 1.47 -14.61
CA GLY A 1179 -61.55 0.62 -14.20
C GLY A 1179 -61.87 0.66 -12.71
N GLU A 1180 -61.05 1.31 -11.88
CA GLU A 1180 -61.28 1.47 -10.45
C GLU A 1180 -61.81 2.87 -10.13
N PRO A 1181 -62.81 3.01 -9.24
CA PRO A 1181 -63.27 4.31 -8.78
C PRO A 1181 -62.19 4.99 -7.95
N VAL A 1182 -61.93 6.26 -8.25
CA VAL A 1182 -60.95 7.08 -7.56
C VAL A 1182 -61.65 8.27 -6.90
N ASP A 1183 -61.45 8.36 -5.58
CA ASP A 1183 -61.91 9.45 -4.72
C ASP A 1183 -60.68 10.07 -4.05
N ALA A 1184 -60.19 11.18 -4.59
CA ALA A 1184 -59.04 11.90 -4.04
C ALA A 1184 -59.48 13.24 -3.45
N GLN A 1185 -59.02 13.56 -2.25
CA GLN A 1185 -59.23 14.86 -1.62
C GLN A 1185 -57.89 15.55 -1.42
N VAL A 1186 -57.72 16.69 -2.08
CA VAL A 1186 -56.53 17.53 -1.95
C VAL A 1186 -56.91 18.78 -1.17
N PRO A 1187 -56.56 18.87 0.12
CA PRO A 1187 -56.66 20.12 0.87
C PRO A 1187 -55.51 21.06 0.46
N VAL A 1188 -55.81 22.32 0.21
CA VAL A 1188 -54.83 23.37 -0.11
C VAL A 1188 -55.13 24.61 0.71
N ASP A 1189 -54.09 25.18 1.30
CA ASP A 1189 -54.20 26.40 2.08
C ASP A 1189 -54.59 27.59 1.20
N VAL A 1190 -55.54 28.35 1.69
CA VAL A 1190 -55.96 29.65 1.17
C VAL A 1190 -55.24 30.70 2.01
N PRO A 1191 -54.27 31.45 1.46
CA PRO A 1191 -53.64 32.54 2.17
C PRO A 1191 -54.66 33.63 2.55
N ALA A 1192 -54.40 34.35 3.64
CA ALA A 1192 -55.21 35.52 3.98
C ALA A 1192 -54.99 36.63 2.92
N VAL A 1193 -56.06 37.34 2.56
CA VAL A 1193 -55.97 38.55 1.72
C VAL A 1193 -56.88 39.64 2.26
N ASP A 1194 -56.42 40.88 2.22
CA ASP A 1194 -57.25 42.06 2.44
C ASP A 1194 -57.24 42.92 1.16
N CYS A 1195 -58.43 43.21 0.64
CA CYS A 1195 -58.64 43.94 -0.60
C CYS A 1195 -58.94 45.42 -0.40
N GLY A 1196 -58.68 45.94 0.81
CA GLY A 1196 -58.54 47.36 1.09
C GLY A 1196 -59.15 47.80 2.40
#